data_AF-A0A0D0VK59-F1
#
_entry.id   AF-A0A0D0VK59-F1
#
_cell.length_a   1.000
_cell.length_b   1.000
_cell.length_c   1.000
_cell.angle_alpha   90.00
_cell.angle_beta   90.00
_cell.angle_gamma   90.00
#
_symmetry.space_group_name_H-M   'P 1'
#
loop_
_entity.id
_entity.type
_entity.pdbx_description
1 polymer ?
#
loop_
_entity_poly.entity_id
_entity_poly.type
_entity_poly.pdbx_seq_one_letter_code
_entity_poly.pdbx_strand_id
1 'polypeptide(L)'
;MAIIDDAVSTEPGASRRRRWRGGLVTVGTVSALLAAMGLTVLGLGAADNAVANYDASSWLWSAARSELARVNGVTARVDTRVEVPDSRRHPVQVVQTDRLLVLRDLNTGQVSSLDLATLQITATTRTTPGLGVNVALHEDAAFVVDAVQGIVRQLDPRSLAPVGEPVHYPPGITGGAFDGEGRLWVAVPAEGTVSAVTAAELPSEPGSAAPPGSGISPKRIETYDVAEPSHELVVSTLDDGVAVLDRTAGALVRVQRGEVVRTPLTIAGPGSLPARTSGPKVPVTVPGERKVHVIGAGGEERQFTVPGRGDKLSPAVAWADRFYCADESTGTVYSFDASGQLVDTIGGKGSTGPLELEVRENRLFINAPDSSTARVVDDKHQVREVNKYANDVLGGDPPPVPPPPPPPKKPKVGKPSAPRSVTASAGNARARVSWRPAAANGAEIIRYVVEGAGERREVGANQRSVEVTGLTNGETYRFSVHAVNAKGDGPARSSNPVTPTAAVPDPPSGVTAEARPDGTVLVKWPAANGQGNTIAKYAVTANSAGANAPAGESSKTELVVPAGELDYGTQYAFTVVSVNDRGAGSAASPVSNSVVPFAAPGAPVDLRATTVANRPGTVAVQWSPAAANGRPVTKYLVDAGGRSSEVTDTRATVDGLGDGQSVTVTVKAVNEAGPGAAATANARTVAPPRVTVTGSSATATAVTVNFTVDAGGGQATCTVSVPGEKPVTARNCASATVPGLTPGTAYTATVTASNAAGEGTAKRAQSTDPLYGIATCNNGPDGDQRTYCDKDVAGRNGNEIFSVPQQDNDKQVGWARPGTRLKAYCKRQGENVDSWIYNDQKQSSWWVRVEFEGKNYIPWAWLNLEGGDNINVLPTC
;
A
#
# COMPACT_ATOMS: atom_id res chain seq x y z
N MET A 1 13.03 59.78 48.39
CA MET A 1 14.50 59.87 48.44
C MET A 1 14.99 59.04 47.25
N ALA A 2 15.47 59.63 46.15
CA ALA A 2 16.72 60.41 46.00
C ALA A 2 17.96 59.51 46.06
N ILE A 3 19.00 59.60 45.22
CA ILE A 3 19.32 60.41 44.02
C ILE A 3 20.57 59.71 43.38
N ILE A 4 20.58 59.32 42.08
CA ILE A 4 21.36 59.94 40.96
C ILE A 4 22.83 59.48 40.78
N ASP A 5 23.18 59.19 39.52
CA ASP A 5 24.50 59.18 38.81
C ASP A 5 25.68 58.31 39.33
N ASP A 6 26.72 57.97 38.52
CA ASP A 6 27.11 58.53 37.20
C ASP A 6 27.75 57.48 36.26
N ALA A 7 27.96 57.87 35.01
CA ALA A 7 28.48 57.06 33.92
C ALA A 7 29.94 57.42 33.51
N VAL A 8 30.37 56.83 32.39
CA VAL A 8 31.28 57.35 31.35
C VAL A 8 32.50 56.46 31.04
N SER A 9 32.67 56.26 29.73
CA SER A 9 33.66 55.46 29.02
C SER A 9 34.96 56.22 28.73
N THR A 10 36.04 55.53 28.32
CA THR A 10 36.82 55.86 27.10
C THR A 10 37.94 54.84 26.80
N GLU A 11 37.91 54.26 25.61
CA GLU A 11 39.10 53.85 24.82
C GLU A 11 39.65 55.11 24.06
N PRO A 12 40.79 55.11 23.30
CA PRO A 12 41.53 53.98 22.70
C PRO A 12 43.09 54.09 22.71
N GLY A 13 43.80 53.13 22.10
CA GLY A 13 45.24 53.29 21.78
C GLY A 13 45.91 52.08 21.09
N ALA A 14 46.41 52.26 19.86
CA ALA A 14 46.82 51.15 18.99
C ALA A 14 48.35 50.95 18.83
N SER A 15 48.75 49.68 18.77
CA SER A 15 49.87 49.11 17.99
C SER A 15 51.34 49.47 18.32
N ARG A 16 52.19 48.43 18.41
CA ARG A 16 53.55 48.45 17.84
C ARG A 16 54.07 47.04 17.53
N ARG A 17 54.74 46.89 16.38
CA ARG A 17 55.35 45.63 15.90
C ARG A 17 56.87 45.63 16.11
N ARG A 18 57.42 44.41 16.17
CA ARG A 18 58.62 43.87 15.45
C ARG A 18 59.99 43.74 16.16
N ARG A 19 60.59 42.57 15.88
CA ARG A 19 62.03 42.19 15.79
C ARG A 19 62.84 41.99 17.10
N TRP A 20 63.91 41.18 17.12
CA TRP A 20 64.23 39.86 16.51
C TRP A 20 65.60 39.33 17.03
N ARG A 21 65.75 38.00 17.15
CA ARG A 21 67.01 37.19 17.14
C ARG A 21 68.03 37.20 18.28
N GLY A 22 68.54 35.98 18.55
CA GLY A 22 69.91 35.65 19.03
C GLY A 22 69.94 35.00 20.42
N GLY A 23 70.56 33.83 20.66
CA GLY A 23 71.20 32.84 19.77
C GLY A 23 72.09 31.85 20.55
N LEU A 24 72.29 30.61 20.03
CA LEU A 24 73.19 29.52 20.51
C LEU A 24 72.92 28.99 21.95
N VAL A 25 72.78 27.70 22.26
CA VAL A 25 73.34 26.41 21.78
C VAL A 25 74.81 26.18 22.13
N THR A 26 75.05 25.46 23.24
CA THR A 26 76.20 24.56 23.43
C THR A 26 75.87 23.40 24.37
N VAL A 27 75.83 22.19 23.79
CA VAL A 27 76.29 20.88 24.32
C VAL A 27 75.98 20.49 25.77
N GLY A 28 75.22 19.38 25.90
CA GLY A 28 74.97 18.67 27.15
C GLY A 28 74.48 17.23 26.94
N THR A 29 75.06 16.50 25.98
CA THR A 29 74.78 15.07 25.76
C THR A 29 75.46 14.19 26.81
N VAL A 30 74.97 12.94 26.97
CA VAL A 30 75.38 11.93 27.96
C VAL A 30 74.72 12.07 29.35
N SER A 31 73.39 11.88 29.40
CA SER A 31 72.64 11.45 30.60
C SER A 31 71.26 10.86 30.22
N ALA A 32 71.21 9.94 29.23
CA ALA A 32 69.97 9.31 28.79
C ALA A 32 70.15 7.92 28.11
N LEU A 33 71.24 7.19 28.44
CA LEU A 33 71.57 5.90 27.80
C LEU A 33 71.99 4.80 28.80
N LEU A 34 71.60 4.94 30.07
CA LEU A 34 71.77 3.93 31.12
C LEU A 34 70.49 3.75 31.96
N ALA A 35 69.34 3.68 31.29
CA ALA A 35 68.06 3.30 31.88
C ALA A 35 67.22 2.41 30.91
N ALA A 36 67.89 1.73 29.99
CA ALA A 36 67.25 0.97 28.91
C ALA A 36 68.02 -0.32 28.55
N MET A 37 68.41 -1.10 29.58
CA MET A 37 68.71 -2.55 29.47
C MET A 37 68.99 -3.09 30.88
N GLY A 38 68.00 -3.75 31.50
CA GLY A 38 68.19 -4.41 32.79
C GLY A 38 67.01 -4.41 33.75
N LEU A 39 65.85 -4.97 33.34
CA LEU A 39 64.91 -5.68 34.23
C LEU A 39 63.76 -6.32 33.43
N THR A 40 64.09 -7.36 32.64
CA THR A 40 63.10 -8.33 32.14
C THR A 40 62.96 -9.48 33.11
N VAL A 41 62.15 -9.36 34.16
CA VAL A 41 61.56 -10.48 34.93
C VAL A 41 60.26 -10.00 35.61
N LEU A 42 59.13 -10.64 35.26
CA LEU A 42 57.79 -10.58 35.91
C LEU A 42 57.00 -9.26 35.91
N GLY A 43 55.75 -9.32 35.41
CA GLY A 43 54.64 -8.47 35.91
C GLY A 43 54.01 -7.47 34.93
N LEU A 44 53.02 -7.92 34.16
CA LEU A 44 52.14 -7.14 33.27
C LEU A 44 51.49 -5.88 33.89
N GLY A 45 51.42 -4.80 33.08
CA GLY A 45 50.15 -4.12 32.78
C GLY A 45 49.70 -2.91 33.61
N ALA A 46 50.28 -1.72 33.36
CA ALA A 46 49.67 -0.43 33.71
C ALA A 46 50.30 0.75 32.91
N ALA A 47 50.10 0.81 31.58
CA ALA A 47 50.62 1.90 30.75
C ALA A 47 49.76 2.19 29.50
N ASP A 48 48.43 2.21 29.63
CA ASP A 48 47.48 2.69 28.62
C ASP A 48 46.23 3.27 29.33
N ASN A 49 46.39 4.41 30.00
CA ASN A 49 45.30 5.11 30.72
C ASN A 49 45.55 6.62 30.80
N ALA A 50 45.89 7.24 29.65
CA ALA A 50 46.12 8.69 29.56
C ALA A 50 45.66 9.35 28.24
N VAL A 51 44.92 8.64 27.37
CA VAL A 51 44.18 9.24 26.23
C VAL A 51 42.87 8.46 25.98
N ALA A 52 42.04 8.32 27.01
CA ALA A 52 40.66 7.86 26.88
C ALA A 52 39.73 9.06 27.13
N ASN A 53 39.69 9.99 26.17
CA ASN A 53 38.62 10.99 26.16
C ASN A 53 37.27 10.29 25.99
N TYR A 54 36.23 10.93 26.52
CA TYR A 54 34.84 10.64 26.19
C TYR A 54 34.71 10.56 24.66
N ASP A 55 34.28 9.41 24.14
CA ASP A 55 33.46 9.21 22.93
C ASP A 55 33.35 7.70 22.61
N ALA A 56 32.16 7.28 22.18
CA ALA A 56 31.72 5.94 21.82
C ALA A 56 31.36 4.97 22.96
N SER A 57 30.26 5.22 23.68
CA SER A 57 29.57 4.23 24.55
C SER A 57 28.05 4.22 24.39
N SER A 58 27.41 3.05 24.48
CA SER A 58 25.94 2.89 24.42
C SER A 58 25.43 2.02 25.58
N TRP A 59 24.26 2.33 26.12
CA TRP A 59 23.58 1.57 27.16
C TRP A 59 22.60 0.56 26.55
N LEU A 60 22.90 -0.73 26.74
CA LEU A 60 22.14 -1.81 26.13
C LEU A 60 21.23 -2.51 27.15
N TRP A 61 19.97 -2.74 26.79
CA TRP A 61 18.98 -3.42 27.64
C TRP A 61 19.20 -4.94 27.71
N SER A 62 18.91 -5.52 28.88
CA SER A 62 18.72 -6.95 29.10
C SER A 62 17.36 -7.22 29.75
N ALA A 63 16.39 -7.65 28.95
CA ALA A 63 15.07 -8.05 29.45
C ALA A 63 15.16 -9.25 30.41
N ALA A 64 16.07 -10.20 30.15
CA ALA A 64 16.25 -11.38 30.99
C ALA A 64 16.73 -11.06 32.43
N ARG A 65 17.53 -10.00 32.59
CA ARG A 65 18.04 -9.57 33.89
C ARG A 65 17.32 -8.39 34.51
N SER A 66 16.59 -7.59 33.73
CA SER A 66 16.13 -6.25 34.14
C SER A 66 17.30 -5.29 34.36
N GLU A 67 18.34 -5.37 33.52
CA GLU A 67 19.59 -4.62 33.68
C GLU A 67 19.89 -3.80 32.41
N LEU A 68 20.40 -2.59 32.61
CA LEU A 68 21.11 -1.82 31.59
C LEU A 68 22.61 -2.05 31.72
N ALA A 69 23.30 -2.33 30.63
CA ALA A 69 24.75 -2.47 30.57
C ALA A 69 25.36 -1.36 29.72
N ARG A 70 26.22 -0.51 30.30
CA ARG A 70 27.02 0.46 29.55
C ARG A 70 28.14 -0.27 28.83
N VAL A 71 28.05 -0.31 27.51
CA VAL A 71 29.04 -0.94 26.64
C VAL A 71 29.97 0.11 26.06
N ASN A 72 31.26 -0.07 26.31
CA ASN A 72 32.32 0.71 25.71
C ASN A 72 32.53 0.29 24.26
N GLY A 73 32.32 1.20 23.33
CA GLY A 73 32.40 0.93 21.90
C GLY A 73 33.83 0.65 21.41
N VAL A 74 34.84 1.18 22.10
CA VAL A 74 36.26 0.94 21.77
C VAL A 74 36.69 -0.45 22.23
N THR A 75 36.44 -0.79 23.50
CA THR A 75 36.93 -2.04 24.10
C THR A 75 35.98 -3.23 23.92
N ALA A 76 34.72 -2.97 23.55
CA ALA A 76 33.62 -3.95 23.53
C ALA A 76 33.37 -4.64 24.89
N ARG A 77 33.65 -3.93 25.99
CA ARG A 77 33.43 -4.39 27.37
C ARG A 77 32.29 -3.64 28.05
N VAL A 78 31.78 -4.22 29.13
CA VAL A 78 30.78 -3.61 30.00
C VAL A 78 31.52 -2.87 31.12
N ASP A 79 31.40 -1.55 31.14
CA ASP A 79 32.08 -0.71 32.13
C ASP A 79 31.19 -0.46 33.37
N THR A 80 29.87 -0.57 33.21
CA THR A 80 28.87 -0.27 34.27
C THR A 80 27.57 -1.03 34.01
N ARG A 81 26.85 -1.41 35.08
CA ARG A 81 25.48 -1.93 35.02
C ARG A 81 24.57 -1.23 36.02
N VAL A 82 23.30 -1.08 35.66
CA VAL A 82 22.24 -0.60 36.57
C VAL A 82 21.03 -1.52 36.47
N GLU A 83 20.49 -1.94 37.61
CA GLU A 83 19.23 -2.68 37.69
C GLU A 83 18.05 -1.72 37.54
N VAL A 84 17.07 -2.09 36.72
CA VAL A 84 15.82 -1.37 36.52
C VAL A 84 14.72 -2.17 37.23
N PRO A 85 14.15 -1.68 38.35
CA PRO A 85 13.13 -2.39 39.09
C PRO A 85 11.89 -2.73 38.26
N ASP A 86 11.19 -3.81 38.63
CA ASP A 86 9.87 -4.21 38.14
C ASP A 86 9.70 -4.42 36.61
N SER A 87 10.80 -4.34 35.83
CA SER A 87 10.80 -4.44 34.36
C SER A 87 11.32 -5.79 33.82
N ARG A 88 11.39 -6.84 34.67
CA ARG A 88 12.01 -8.10 34.28
C ARG A 88 11.17 -8.86 33.26
N ARG A 89 11.79 -9.22 32.13
CA ARG A 89 11.14 -9.74 30.90
C ARG A 89 10.18 -8.76 30.23
N HIS A 90 10.22 -7.48 30.60
CA HIS A 90 9.46 -6.46 29.89
C HIS A 90 10.30 -5.93 28.71
N PRO A 91 9.67 -5.65 27.56
CA PRO A 91 10.30 -4.83 26.53
C PRO A 91 10.40 -3.40 27.08
N VAL A 92 11.63 -2.86 27.09
CA VAL A 92 11.92 -1.51 27.57
C VAL A 92 12.57 -0.74 26.43
N GLN A 93 11.98 0.38 26.04
CA GLN A 93 12.63 1.33 25.15
C GLN A 93 13.69 2.10 25.94
N VAL A 94 14.93 2.04 25.48
CA VAL A 94 16.05 2.85 26.00
C VAL A 94 16.26 4.01 25.05
N VAL A 95 16.20 5.24 25.57
CA VAL A 95 16.52 6.46 24.81
C VAL A 95 17.60 7.22 25.56
N GLN A 96 18.69 7.55 24.88
CA GLN A 96 19.95 7.97 25.51
C GLN A 96 20.58 9.19 24.84
N THR A 97 21.08 10.10 25.68
CA THR A 97 22.01 11.17 25.30
C THR A 97 23.26 11.06 26.17
N ASP A 98 24.24 11.92 25.91
CA ASP A 98 25.54 11.92 26.57
C ASP A 98 25.43 12.28 28.07
N ARG A 99 24.27 12.82 28.49
CA ARG A 99 23.99 13.29 29.85
C ARG A 99 22.89 12.50 30.57
N LEU A 100 21.89 12.00 29.84
CA LEU A 100 20.63 11.50 30.39
C LEU A 100 20.17 10.21 29.72
N LEU A 101 19.58 9.32 30.53
CA LEU A 101 18.87 8.14 30.07
C LEU A 101 17.38 8.30 30.39
N VAL A 102 16.52 8.05 29.40
CA VAL A 102 15.08 7.89 29.62
C VAL A 102 14.65 6.49 29.18
N LEU A 103 14.04 5.78 30.11
CA LEU A 103 13.60 4.39 29.96
C LEU A 103 12.08 4.38 29.90
N ARG A 104 11.48 3.65 28.97
CA ARG A 104 10.04 3.38 28.96
C ARG A 104 9.76 1.90 28.96
N ASP A 105 9.09 1.42 29.99
CA ASP A 105 8.52 0.07 30.06
C ASP A 105 7.24 0.02 29.20
N LEU A 106 7.26 -0.78 28.14
CA LEU A 106 6.15 -0.90 27.18
C LEU A 106 4.96 -1.69 27.76
N ASN A 107 5.16 -2.53 28.77
CA ASN A 107 4.09 -3.29 29.42
C ASN A 107 3.33 -2.44 30.44
N THR A 108 4.05 -1.63 31.23
CA THR A 108 3.45 -0.85 32.33
C THR A 108 3.17 0.61 31.96
N GLY A 109 3.75 1.10 30.86
CA GLY A 109 3.69 2.51 30.46
C GLY A 109 4.54 3.44 31.33
N GLN A 110 5.30 2.90 32.29
CA GLN A 110 6.17 3.68 33.17
C GLN A 110 7.34 4.27 32.38
N VAL A 111 7.56 5.57 32.55
CA VAL A 111 8.73 6.29 32.05
C VAL A 111 9.59 6.66 33.25
N SER A 112 10.88 6.33 33.21
CA SER A 112 11.85 6.57 34.27
C SER A 112 13.04 7.35 33.71
N SER A 113 13.44 8.41 34.39
CA SER A 113 14.66 9.16 34.06
C SER A 113 15.79 8.68 34.96
N LEU A 114 16.96 8.46 34.37
CA LEU A 114 18.17 8.02 35.06
C LEU A 114 19.30 8.99 34.77
N ASP A 115 19.90 9.49 35.85
CA ASP A 115 21.07 10.36 35.81
C ASP A 115 22.35 9.52 35.67
N LEU A 116 23.12 9.79 34.62
CA LEU A 116 24.35 9.06 34.31
C LEU A 116 25.48 9.31 35.32
N ALA A 117 25.43 10.39 36.11
CA ALA A 117 26.44 10.70 37.12
C ALA A 117 26.20 9.95 38.45
N THR A 118 24.94 9.78 38.85
CA THR A 118 24.56 9.08 40.10
C THR A 118 24.14 7.63 39.91
N LEU A 119 23.78 7.23 38.67
CA LEU A 119 23.20 5.94 38.30
C LEU A 119 21.89 5.62 39.05
N GLN A 120 21.16 6.66 39.47
CA GLN A 120 19.89 6.54 40.17
C GLN A 120 18.73 7.03 39.29
N ILE A 121 17.56 6.42 39.49
CA ILE A 121 16.31 6.91 38.91
C ILE A 121 15.93 8.20 39.64
N THR A 122 15.98 9.33 38.94
CA THR A 122 15.72 10.67 39.49
C THR A 122 14.24 11.03 39.48
N ALA A 123 13.50 10.53 38.49
CA ALA A 123 12.08 10.78 38.32
C ALA A 123 11.37 9.60 37.66
N THR A 124 10.08 9.44 37.94
CA THR A 124 9.19 8.51 37.21
C THR A 124 7.86 9.18 36.89
N THR A 125 7.29 8.83 35.74
CA THR A 125 5.92 9.20 35.34
C THR A 125 5.25 8.03 34.62
N ARG A 126 3.97 8.15 34.27
CA ARG A 126 3.25 7.12 33.50
C ARG A 126 2.66 7.68 32.22
N THR A 127 2.73 6.87 31.18
CA THR A 127 2.18 7.08 29.84
C THR A 127 1.20 5.95 29.52
N THR A 128 0.45 6.06 28.42
CA THR A 128 -0.35 4.93 27.93
C THR A 128 0.57 3.73 27.67
N PRO A 129 0.30 2.54 28.22
CA PRO A 129 1.09 1.34 27.93
C PRO A 129 1.05 0.96 26.45
N GLY A 130 2.08 0.25 25.97
CA GLY A 130 2.11 -0.36 24.63
C GLY A 130 3.09 0.22 23.64
N LEU A 131 2.99 -0.29 22.40
CA LEU A 131 3.83 0.07 21.25
C LEU A 131 3.39 1.40 20.61
N GLY A 132 2.12 1.77 20.75
CA GLY A 132 1.57 3.04 20.26
C GLY A 132 1.97 4.28 21.08
N VAL A 133 2.97 4.18 21.96
CA VAL A 133 3.60 5.36 22.57
C VAL A 133 5.10 5.15 22.59
N ASN A 134 5.86 6.15 22.17
CA ASN A 134 7.31 6.14 22.26
C ASN A 134 7.83 7.39 22.98
N VAL A 135 9.02 7.26 23.57
CA VAL A 135 9.81 8.39 24.05
C VAL A 135 10.81 8.80 22.97
N ALA A 136 11.04 10.10 22.85
CA ALA A 136 12.13 10.69 22.08
C ALA A 136 12.98 11.56 23.00
N LEU A 137 14.30 11.60 22.77
CA LEU A 137 15.25 12.41 23.53
C LEU A 137 16.30 12.96 22.56
N HIS A 138 16.57 14.26 22.62
CA HIS A 138 17.63 14.93 21.88
C HIS A 138 18.20 16.05 22.75
N GLU A 139 19.51 15.99 23.04
CA GLU A 139 20.17 16.86 24.03
C GLU A 139 19.38 16.88 25.36
N ASP A 140 18.82 18.03 25.74
CA ASP A 140 18.00 18.22 26.94
C ASP A 140 16.48 18.15 26.65
N ALA A 141 16.04 17.94 25.42
CA ALA A 141 14.62 17.86 25.06
C ALA A 141 14.10 16.41 25.08
N ALA A 142 13.14 16.11 25.96
CA ALA A 142 12.40 14.84 25.97
C ALA A 142 10.96 15.02 25.51
N PHE A 143 10.44 14.06 24.74
CA PHE A 143 9.04 14.00 24.34
C PHE A 143 8.45 12.62 24.59
N VAL A 144 7.18 12.60 24.99
CA VAL A 144 6.29 11.44 24.88
C VAL A 144 5.40 11.67 23.66
N VAL A 145 5.49 10.77 22.69
CA VAL A 145 4.64 10.75 21.49
C VAL A 145 3.64 9.62 21.67
N ASP A 146 2.39 9.96 21.99
CA ASP A 146 1.27 9.02 22.04
C ASP A 146 0.63 8.95 20.64
N ALA A 147 1.04 7.94 19.88
CA ALA A 147 0.57 7.68 18.52
C ALA A 147 -0.95 7.47 18.46
N VAL A 148 -1.50 6.86 19.52
CA VAL A 148 -2.91 6.49 19.59
C VAL A 148 -3.78 7.69 19.85
N GLN A 149 -3.39 8.56 20.77
CA GLN A 149 -4.17 9.75 21.12
C GLN A 149 -3.85 10.96 20.23
N GLY A 150 -2.80 10.88 19.41
CA GLY A 150 -2.32 12.02 18.62
C GLY A 150 -1.65 13.09 19.48
N ILE A 151 -1.09 12.74 20.63
CA ILE A 151 -0.57 13.69 21.63
C ILE A 151 0.96 13.67 21.63
N VAL A 152 1.57 14.82 21.36
CA VAL A 152 3.03 15.02 21.40
C VAL A 152 3.35 15.97 22.55
N ARG A 153 3.81 15.41 23.67
CA ARG A 153 4.03 16.12 24.94
C ARG A 153 5.51 16.20 25.28
N GLN A 154 6.03 17.42 25.41
CA GLN A 154 7.37 17.64 25.93
C GLN A 154 7.41 17.39 27.45
N LEU A 155 8.48 16.78 27.92
CA LEU A 155 8.85 16.64 29.33
C LEU A 155 10.20 17.29 29.58
N ASP A 156 10.42 17.80 30.79
CA ASP A 156 11.77 18.07 31.30
C ASP A 156 12.41 16.72 31.67
N PRO A 157 13.46 16.24 30.98
CA PRO A 157 14.02 14.91 31.26
C PRO A 157 14.58 14.78 32.68
N ARG A 158 14.91 15.87 33.38
CA ARG A 158 15.47 15.84 34.74
C ARG A 158 14.41 15.51 35.80
N SER A 159 13.16 15.83 35.53
CA SER A 159 12.03 15.73 36.48
C SER A 159 10.82 14.93 35.96
N LEU A 160 10.79 14.66 34.65
CA LEU A 160 9.65 14.12 33.89
C LEU A 160 8.34 14.93 34.06
N ALA A 161 8.44 16.19 34.49
CA ALA A 161 7.33 17.13 34.52
C ALA A 161 6.98 17.58 33.09
N PRO A 162 5.69 17.73 32.73
CA PRO A 162 5.28 18.31 31.46
C PRO A 162 5.76 19.75 31.26
N VAL A 163 6.20 20.07 30.04
CA VAL A 163 6.63 21.43 29.66
C VAL A 163 5.60 22.02 28.69
N GLY A 164 4.77 22.93 29.20
CA GLY A 164 3.74 23.60 28.43
C GLY A 164 2.58 22.70 28.00
N GLU A 165 1.78 23.20 27.06
CA GLU A 165 0.69 22.44 26.43
C GLU A 165 1.22 21.51 25.34
N PRO A 166 0.72 20.27 25.22
CA PRO A 166 1.18 19.34 24.20
C PRO A 166 0.63 19.71 22.80
N VAL A 167 1.39 19.35 21.76
CA VAL A 167 0.91 19.45 20.37
C VAL A 167 -0.06 18.31 20.11
N HIS A 168 -1.24 18.65 19.59
CA HIS A 168 -2.30 17.70 19.28
C HIS A 168 -2.42 17.48 17.77
N TYR A 169 -2.67 16.23 17.39
CA TYR A 169 -2.92 15.74 16.04
C TYR A 169 -4.14 14.81 16.08
N PRO A 170 -4.72 14.43 14.93
CA PRO A 170 -5.61 13.28 14.85
C PRO A 170 -4.95 12.00 15.42
N PRO A 171 -5.72 11.10 16.07
CA PRO A 171 -5.28 9.74 16.41
C PRO A 171 -4.64 9.01 15.23
N GLY A 172 -3.59 8.21 15.49
CA GLY A 172 -2.92 7.38 14.49
C GLY A 172 -1.59 7.92 13.95
N ILE A 173 -1.04 9.00 14.55
CA ILE A 173 0.29 9.54 14.15
C ILE A 173 1.40 8.49 14.22
N THR A 174 2.50 8.72 13.50
CA THR A 174 3.63 7.80 13.38
C THR A 174 4.96 8.55 13.28
N GLY A 175 6.07 7.88 13.54
CA GLY A 175 7.38 8.52 13.73
C GLY A 175 7.59 8.92 15.19
N GLY A 176 7.88 10.20 15.45
CA GLY A 176 8.22 10.68 16.78
C GLY A 176 9.69 10.44 17.13
N ALA A 177 10.60 10.66 16.19
CA ALA A 177 12.05 10.70 16.41
C ALA A 177 12.59 12.09 16.05
N PHE A 178 13.79 12.41 16.56
CA PHE A 178 14.50 13.65 16.21
C PHE A 178 15.37 13.45 14.97
N ASP A 179 15.46 14.48 14.12
CA ASP A 179 16.52 14.59 13.11
C ASP A 179 17.84 15.10 13.71
N GLY A 180 18.89 15.18 12.91
CA GLY A 180 20.21 15.66 13.36
C GLY A 180 20.26 17.16 13.71
N GLU A 181 19.20 17.92 13.43
CA GLU A 181 19.04 19.35 13.75
C GLU A 181 18.11 19.58 14.95
N GLY A 182 17.74 18.52 15.69
CA GLY A 182 16.90 18.61 16.88
C GLY A 182 15.41 18.88 16.64
N ARG A 183 14.90 18.65 15.42
CA ARG A 183 13.46 18.72 15.11
C ARG A 183 12.81 17.35 15.30
N LEU A 184 11.74 17.28 16.08
CA LEU A 184 10.94 16.05 16.25
C LEU A 184 9.97 15.91 15.08
N TRP A 185 10.10 14.86 14.28
CA TRP A 185 9.25 14.63 13.11
C TRP A 185 8.13 13.63 13.37
N VAL A 186 6.91 14.01 13.00
CA VAL A 186 5.67 13.26 13.24
C VAL A 186 4.84 13.23 11.95
N ALA A 187 4.57 12.05 11.41
CA ALA A 187 3.65 11.89 10.30
C ALA A 187 2.21 11.67 10.79
N VAL A 188 1.25 12.16 10.03
CA VAL A 188 -0.18 12.18 10.35
C VAL A 188 -0.92 11.45 9.22
N PRO A 189 -1.03 10.10 9.28
CA PRO A 189 -1.67 9.30 8.23
C PRO A 189 -3.05 9.80 7.83
N ALA A 190 -3.89 10.17 8.81
CA ALA A 190 -5.25 10.70 8.58
C ALA A 190 -5.30 11.98 7.72
N GLU A 191 -4.22 12.76 7.67
CA GLU A 191 -4.10 13.99 6.87
C GLU A 191 -3.21 13.82 5.63
N GLY A 192 -2.40 12.75 5.56
CA GLY A 192 -1.39 12.58 4.51
C GLY A 192 -0.14 13.45 4.70
N THR A 193 0.05 14.05 5.89
CA THR A 193 1.08 15.05 6.16
C THR A 193 2.24 14.52 7.02
N VAL A 194 3.36 15.26 7.04
CA VAL A 194 4.42 15.15 8.04
C VAL A 194 4.72 16.53 8.63
N SER A 195 4.89 16.59 9.95
CA SER A 195 5.09 17.84 10.70
C SER A 195 6.36 17.81 11.55
N ALA A 196 7.07 18.93 11.59
CA ALA A 196 8.20 19.16 12.48
C ALA A 196 7.75 19.90 13.75
N VAL A 197 8.16 19.41 14.91
CA VAL A 197 7.91 19.99 16.23
C VAL A 197 9.24 20.36 16.88
N THR A 198 9.36 21.60 17.34
CA THR A 198 10.50 22.06 18.16
C THR A 198 10.16 22.05 19.64
N ALA A 199 11.18 21.75 20.44
CA ALA A 199 11.13 21.88 21.90
C ALA A 199 10.94 23.34 22.32
N ALA A 200 10.18 23.55 23.39
CA ALA A 200 10.23 24.76 24.19
C ALA A 200 11.49 24.79 25.05
N GLU A 201 11.93 26.00 25.42
CA GLU A 201 12.99 26.19 26.42
C GLU A 201 12.59 25.55 27.76
N LEU A 202 13.55 24.86 28.39
CA LEU A 202 13.34 24.27 29.70
C LEU A 202 13.38 25.33 30.82
N PRO A 203 12.59 25.16 31.89
CA PRO A 203 12.77 25.94 33.11
C PRO A 203 14.17 25.76 33.73
N SER A 204 14.70 26.82 34.33
CA SER A 204 15.99 26.80 35.01
C SER A 204 16.02 25.84 36.20
N GLU A 205 14.94 25.76 36.99
CA GLU A 205 14.78 24.76 38.05
C GLU A 205 13.97 23.54 37.60
N PRO A 206 14.51 22.30 37.75
CA PRO A 206 13.79 21.08 37.40
C PRO A 206 12.45 20.94 38.12
N GLY A 207 11.41 20.54 37.38
CA GLY A 207 10.08 20.27 37.94
C GLY A 207 9.23 21.50 38.24
N SER A 208 9.74 22.71 37.99
CA SER A 208 8.91 23.92 37.99
C SER A 208 8.00 23.92 36.75
N ALA A 209 6.69 23.71 36.94
CA ALA A 209 5.74 23.77 35.84
C ALA A 209 5.68 25.21 35.29
N ALA A 210 5.90 25.38 33.99
CA ALA A 210 5.70 26.66 33.33
C ALA A 210 4.24 27.10 33.54
N PRO A 211 3.96 28.32 34.05
CA PRO A 211 2.59 28.74 34.35
C PRO A 211 1.69 28.67 33.10
N PRO A 212 0.41 28.26 33.24
CA PRO A 212 -0.53 28.27 32.12
C PRO A 212 -0.61 29.66 31.49
N GLY A 213 -0.44 29.75 30.17
CA GLY A 213 -0.41 31.02 29.43
C GLY A 213 0.96 31.72 29.36
N SER A 214 2.04 31.11 29.88
CA SER A 214 3.42 31.65 29.77
C SER A 214 4.00 31.69 28.35
N GLY A 215 3.36 31.04 27.37
CA GLY A 215 3.84 30.95 25.97
C GLY A 215 4.99 29.95 25.74
N ILE A 216 5.48 29.31 26.81
CA ILE A 216 6.47 28.22 26.78
C ILE A 216 5.72 26.92 26.53
N SER A 217 5.72 26.44 25.29
CA SER A 217 5.11 25.17 24.88
C SER A 217 5.76 24.70 23.57
N PRO A 218 5.90 23.39 23.33
CA PRO A 218 6.42 22.86 22.07
C PRO A 218 5.62 23.37 20.87
N LYS A 219 6.30 23.67 19.75
CA LYS A 219 5.67 24.32 18.59
C LYS A 219 5.79 23.44 17.36
N ARG A 220 4.66 23.21 16.68
CA ARG A 220 4.64 22.74 15.29
C ARG A 220 5.10 23.90 14.40
N ILE A 221 6.28 23.76 13.78
CA ILE A 221 6.91 24.83 13.00
C ILE A 221 6.74 24.67 11.49
N GLU A 222 6.66 23.44 11.00
CA GLU A 222 6.58 23.10 9.59
C GLU A 222 5.63 21.90 9.41
N THR A 223 4.87 21.88 8.31
CA THR A 223 4.00 20.76 7.90
C THR A 223 4.06 20.65 6.38
N TYR A 224 4.19 19.42 5.87
CA TYR A 224 4.34 19.11 4.46
C TYR A 224 3.40 17.98 4.04
N ASP A 225 2.79 18.11 2.87
CA ASP A 225 2.00 17.03 2.25
C ASP A 225 2.95 15.97 1.70
N VAL A 226 2.78 14.72 2.12
CA VAL A 226 3.65 13.58 1.75
C VAL A 226 2.89 12.38 1.20
N ALA A 227 1.56 12.34 1.34
CA ALA A 227 0.69 11.33 0.77
C ALA A 227 -0.74 11.87 0.63
N GLU A 228 -1.62 11.08 0.02
CA GLU A 228 -3.07 11.32 0.15
C GLU A 228 -3.53 10.98 1.59
N PRO A 229 -4.62 11.60 2.09
CA PRO A 229 -5.19 11.27 3.39
C PRO A 229 -5.49 9.78 3.58
N SER A 230 -5.28 9.30 4.80
CA SER A 230 -5.43 7.89 5.23
C SER A 230 -4.44 6.88 4.62
N HIS A 231 -3.40 7.31 3.91
CA HIS A 231 -2.31 6.43 3.49
C HIS A 231 -1.49 5.89 4.69
N GLU A 232 -1.00 4.66 4.58
CA GLU A 232 -0.18 4.03 5.62
C GLU A 232 1.26 4.57 5.57
N LEU A 233 1.64 5.40 6.55
CA LEU A 233 2.95 6.07 6.59
C LEU A 233 3.91 5.40 7.59
N VAL A 234 5.20 5.32 7.21
CA VAL A 234 6.31 4.96 8.10
C VAL A 234 7.40 6.02 8.00
N VAL A 235 8.02 6.39 9.10
CA VAL A 235 8.94 7.54 9.20
C VAL A 235 10.35 7.11 9.59
N SER A 236 11.35 7.70 8.96
CA SER A 236 12.76 7.69 9.38
C SER A 236 13.26 9.12 9.44
N THR A 237 13.84 9.56 10.56
CA THR A 237 14.53 10.85 10.57
C THR A 237 15.87 10.76 9.87
N LEU A 238 16.27 11.85 9.23
CA LEU A 238 17.55 11.99 8.53
C LEU A 238 18.50 12.84 9.37
N ASP A 239 19.71 13.07 8.88
CA ASP A 239 20.61 14.03 9.54
C ASP A 239 20.12 15.48 9.38
N ASP A 240 19.37 15.78 8.32
CA ASP A 240 18.63 17.04 8.13
C ASP A 240 17.30 16.71 7.46
N GLY A 241 16.21 16.71 8.24
CA GLY A 241 14.85 16.43 7.78
C GLY A 241 14.40 14.99 7.99
N VAL A 242 13.49 14.51 7.13
CA VAL A 242 12.75 13.26 7.32
C VAL A 242 12.52 12.51 6.00
N ALA A 243 12.47 11.18 6.07
CA ALA A 243 11.97 10.32 5.02
C ALA A 243 10.67 9.63 5.47
N VAL A 244 9.64 9.70 4.63
CA VAL A 244 8.32 9.11 4.86
C VAL A 244 8.05 8.09 3.76
N LEU A 245 7.91 6.83 4.14
CA LEU A 245 7.47 5.75 3.26
C LEU A 245 5.94 5.71 3.26
N ASP A 246 5.35 6.10 2.14
CA ASP A 246 3.95 5.88 1.80
C ASP A 246 3.79 4.43 1.32
N ARG A 247 3.40 3.54 2.24
CA ARG A 247 3.21 2.10 1.97
C ARG A 247 1.96 1.83 1.15
N THR A 248 1.00 2.76 1.10
CA THR A 248 -0.23 2.61 0.30
C THR A 248 0.04 2.91 -1.17
N ALA A 249 0.81 3.94 -1.49
CA ALA A 249 1.19 4.28 -2.86
C ALA A 249 2.48 3.61 -3.35
N GLY A 250 3.26 2.99 -2.45
CA GLY A 250 4.57 2.43 -2.78
C GLY A 250 5.58 3.52 -3.15
N ALA A 251 5.71 4.57 -2.33
CA ALA A 251 6.62 5.69 -2.60
C ALA A 251 7.39 6.15 -1.35
N LEU A 252 8.64 6.54 -1.53
CA LEU A 252 9.41 7.24 -0.49
C LEU A 252 9.40 8.74 -0.77
N VAL A 253 8.93 9.54 0.19
CA VAL A 253 9.01 11.01 0.15
C VAL A 253 10.08 11.47 1.13
N ARG A 254 11.03 12.28 0.68
CA ARG A 254 11.97 12.97 1.57
C ARG A 254 11.57 14.43 1.70
N VAL A 255 11.66 14.96 2.91
CA VAL A 255 11.52 16.37 3.23
C VAL A 255 12.83 16.83 3.84
N GLN A 256 13.60 17.66 3.14
CA GLN A 256 14.91 18.15 3.59
C GLN A 256 15.05 19.63 3.22
N ARG A 257 15.42 20.50 4.18
CA ARG A 257 15.55 21.96 3.95
C ARG A 257 14.33 22.62 3.29
N GLY A 258 13.14 22.09 3.55
CA GLY A 258 11.87 22.52 2.96
C GLY A 258 11.58 22.01 1.54
N GLU A 259 12.47 21.24 0.92
CA GLU A 259 12.23 20.58 -0.36
C GLU A 259 11.58 19.20 -0.16
N VAL A 260 10.50 18.94 -0.90
CA VAL A 260 9.74 17.66 -0.86
C VAL A 260 10.02 16.87 -2.13
N VAL A 261 10.70 15.72 -2.01
CA VAL A 261 11.11 14.86 -3.14
C VAL A 261 10.42 13.51 -3.04
N ARG A 262 9.45 13.24 -3.93
CA ARG A 262 8.73 11.96 -4.03
C ARG A 262 9.40 11.00 -5.01
N THR A 263 9.79 9.83 -4.53
CA THR A 263 10.35 8.73 -5.32
C THR A 263 9.39 7.54 -5.35
N PRO A 264 8.77 7.21 -6.51
CA PRO A 264 8.02 5.96 -6.67
C PRO A 264 8.95 4.74 -6.51
N LEU A 265 8.48 3.70 -5.83
CA LEU A 265 9.20 2.44 -5.60
C LEU A 265 8.47 1.28 -6.29
N THR A 266 9.22 0.35 -6.89
CA THR A 266 8.61 -0.86 -7.47
C THR A 266 8.68 -2.01 -6.46
N ILE A 267 7.76 -1.97 -5.48
CA ILE A 267 7.65 -2.95 -4.40
C ILE A 267 6.32 -3.72 -4.49
N ALA A 268 6.36 -5.01 -4.18
CA ALA A 268 5.22 -5.92 -4.25
C ALA A 268 4.60 -6.25 -2.86
N GLY A 269 5.09 -5.58 -1.81
CA GLY A 269 4.62 -5.76 -0.44
C GLY A 269 5.09 -4.63 0.49
N PRO A 270 4.74 -4.69 1.78
CA PRO A 270 4.98 -3.60 2.72
C PRO A 270 6.47 -3.39 3.01
N GLY A 271 6.96 -2.18 2.80
CA GLY A 271 8.30 -1.75 3.21
C GLY A 271 8.36 -1.26 4.66
N SER A 272 9.56 -1.24 5.23
CA SER A 272 9.90 -0.70 6.55
C SER A 272 11.14 0.19 6.48
N LEU A 273 11.26 1.10 7.45
CA LEU A 273 12.38 2.02 7.61
C LEU A 273 12.98 1.91 9.03
N PRO A 274 14.28 2.16 9.23
CA PRO A 274 14.85 2.33 10.56
C PRO A 274 14.35 3.66 11.17
N ALA A 275 14.29 3.76 12.50
CA ALA A 275 13.79 4.97 13.17
C ALA A 275 14.57 6.25 12.81
N ARG A 276 15.89 6.11 12.59
CA ARG A 276 16.78 7.13 12.03
C ARG A 276 17.64 6.51 10.93
N THR A 277 17.88 7.25 9.86
CA THR A 277 18.84 6.94 8.81
C THR A 277 19.97 7.97 8.87
N SER A 278 21.21 7.49 8.98
CA SER A 278 22.41 8.34 8.86
C SER A 278 22.98 8.29 7.44
N GLY A 279 23.42 9.45 6.95
CA GLY A 279 23.96 9.61 5.60
C GLY A 279 22.90 9.81 4.51
N PRO A 280 23.33 9.96 3.24
CA PRO A 280 22.49 10.47 2.15
C PRO A 280 21.58 9.43 1.47
N LYS A 281 21.56 8.18 1.94
CA LYS A 281 20.86 7.06 1.30
C LYS A 281 19.89 6.40 2.26
N VAL A 282 18.61 6.36 1.90
CA VAL A 282 17.55 5.78 2.72
C VAL A 282 17.32 4.31 2.32
N PRO A 283 17.59 3.35 3.21
CA PRO A 283 17.26 1.95 2.98
C PRO A 283 15.78 1.67 3.31
N VAL A 284 15.05 1.13 2.34
CA VAL A 284 13.68 0.61 2.51
C VAL A 284 13.76 -0.92 2.47
N THR A 285 13.60 -1.59 3.61
CA THR A 285 13.52 -3.06 3.64
C THR A 285 12.11 -3.50 3.27
N VAL A 286 11.95 -4.45 2.36
CA VAL A 286 10.67 -5.12 2.03
C VAL A 286 10.77 -6.56 2.52
N PRO A 287 10.30 -6.89 3.74
CA PRO A 287 10.61 -8.18 4.37
C PRO A 287 10.01 -9.37 3.63
N GLY A 288 8.81 -9.23 3.06
CA GLY A 288 8.14 -10.28 2.27
C GLY A 288 8.87 -10.64 0.96
N GLU A 289 9.60 -9.69 0.36
CA GLU A 289 10.49 -9.96 -0.78
C GLU A 289 11.92 -10.33 -0.36
N ARG A 290 12.24 -10.17 0.93
CA ARG A 290 13.60 -10.12 1.48
C ARG A 290 14.53 -9.19 0.72
N LYS A 291 14.04 -8.01 0.32
CA LYS A 291 14.85 -7.01 -0.40
C LYS A 291 15.11 -5.78 0.45
N VAL A 292 16.17 -5.04 0.08
CA VAL A 292 16.39 -3.66 0.50
C VAL A 292 16.52 -2.80 -0.75
N HIS A 293 15.72 -1.75 -0.84
CA HIS A 293 15.79 -0.72 -1.87
C HIS A 293 16.52 0.50 -1.30
N VAL A 294 17.55 0.99 -2.00
CA VAL A 294 18.42 2.07 -1.54
C VAL A 294 18.09 3.34 -2.32
N ILE A 295 17.49 4.31 -1.64
CA ILE A 295 16.96 5.52 -2.26
C ILE A 295 17.87 6.71 -1.97
N GLY A 296 18.55 7.19 -3.00
CA GLY A 296 19.42 8.37 -2.95
C GLY A 296 18.73 9.62 -3.53
N ALA A 297 19.47 10.72 -3.64
CA ALA A 297 18.93 12.02 -4.04
C ALA A 297 18.17 11.97 -5.38
N GLY A 298 18.70 11.23 -6.37
CA GLY A 298 18.10 11.09 -7.71
C GLY A 298 17.02 10.03 -7.86
N GLY A 299 16.63 9.33 -6.79
CA GLY A 299 15.61 8.27 -6.82
C GLY A 299 16.12 6.93 -6.27
N GLU A 300 15.50 5.82 -6.69
CA GLU A 300 15.98 4.47 -6.37
C GLU A 300 17.31 4.20 -7.09
N GLU A 301 18.41 4.12 -6.33
CA GLU A 301 19.74 3.85 -6.88
C GLU A 301 20.05 2.35 -6.98
N ARG A 302 19.36 1.51 -6.19
CA ARG A 302 19.59 0.06 -6.16
C ARG A 302 18.52 -0.72 -5.41
N GLN A 303 18.47 -2.02 -5.71
CA GLN A 303 17.86 -3.04 -4.86
C GLN A 303 18.84 -4.22 -4.67
N PHE A 304 18.82 -4.88 -3.52
CA PHE A 304 19.55 -6.12 -3.27
C PHE A 304 18.76 -7.08 -2.36
N THR A 305 19.04 -8.38 -2.45
CA THR A 305 18.33 -9.43 -1.70
C THR A 305 19.10 -9.84 -0.44
N VAL A 306 18.40 -9.95 0.68
CA VAL A 306 18.92 -10.42 1.97
C VAL A 306 18.85 -11.96 2.03
N PRO A 307 20.00 -12.67 2.17
CA PRO A 307 20.02 -14.13 2.23
C PRO A 307 19.14 -14.69 3.37
N GLY A 308 18.48 -15.83 3.15
CA GLY A 308 17.67 -16.51 4.17
C GLY A 308 16.29 -16.93 3.66
N ARG A 309 15.34 -17.15 4.57
CA ARG A 309 13.94 -17.54 4.27
C ARG A 309 12.98 -16.90 5.27
N GLY A 310 11.73 -16.74 4.87
CA GLY A 310 10.72 -16.06 5.68
C GLY A 310 10.88 -14.53 5.64
N ASP A 311 10.01 -13.86 6.38
CA ASP A 311 9.71 -12.42 6.34
C ASP A 311 10.19 -11.65 7.59
N LYS A 312 10.88 -12.31 8.51
CA LYS A 312 11.39 -11.69 9.76
C LYS A 312 12.71 -10.95 9.56
N LEU A 313 12.65 -9.85 8.81
CA LEU A 313 13.75 -8.91 8.64
C LEU A 313 13.52 -7.63 9.44
N SER A 314 14.55 -7.19 10.17
CA SER A 314 14.60 -5.83 10.70
C SER A 314 14.67 -4.81 9.54
N PRO A 315 14.29 -3.55 9.76
CA PRO A 315 14.70 -2.48 8.86
C PRO A 315 16.23 -2.45 8.74
N ALA A 316 16.74 -2.23 7.52
CA ALA A 316 18.17 -2.15 7.29
C ALA A 316 18.69 -0.79 7.76
N VAL A 317 19.84 -0.79 8.43
CA VAL A 317 20.48 0.42 8.96
C VAL A 317 21.68 0.79 8.10
N ALA A 318 21.75 2.04 7.67
CA ALA A 318 22.90 2.59 6.98
C ALA A 318 23.98 3.03 7.98
N TRP A 319 25.21 2.53 7.83
CA TRP A 319 26.36 2.92 8.64
C TRP A 319 27.66 2.81 7.84
N ALA A 320 28.47 3.88 7.84
CA ALA A 320 29.79 3.95 7.19
C ALA A 320 29.84 3.37 5.76
N ASP A 321 28.98 3.85 4.86
CA ASP A 321 28.86 3.36 3.46
C ASP A 321 28.47 1.87 3.31
N ARG A 322 27.92 1.25 4.36
CA ARG A 322 27.32 -0.09 4.33
C ARG A 322 25.88 -0.10 4.82
N PHE A 323 25.16 -1.15 4.44
CA PHE A 323 23.83 -1.47 4.94
C PHE A 323 23.87 -2.73 5.78
N TYR A 324 23.24 -2.69 6.96
CA TYR A 324 23.18 -3.80 7.90
C TYR A 324 21.72 -4.21 8.10
N CYS A 325 21.38 -5.46 7.77
CA CYS A 325 20.02 -6.00 7.90
C CYS A 325 20.04 -7.25 8.77
N ALA A 326 19.26 -7.28 9.84
CA ALA A 326 19.12 -8.46 10.69
C ALA A 326 18.01 -9.39 10.19
N ASP A 327 18.29 -10.68 10.17
CA ASP A 327 17.29 -11.74 10.12
C ASP A 327 17.02 -12.22 11.55
N GLU A 328 15.88 -11.82 12.11
CA GLU A 328 15.50 -12.09 13.50
C GLU A 328 15.17 -13.57 13.75
N SER A 329 14.86 -14.32 12.69
CA SER A 329 14.61 -15.76 12.80
C SER A 329 15.89 -16.56 13.08
N THR A 330 17.04 -16.04 12.66
CA THR A 330 18.36 -16.66 12.87
C THR A 330 19.27 -15.89 13.83
N GLY A 331 18.97 -14.62 14.11
CA GLY A 331 19.85 -13.72 14.87
C GLY A 331 21.09 -13.27 14.10
N THR A 332 21.09 -13.41 12.77
CA THR A 332 22.21 -13.09 11.88
C THR A 332 22.05 -11.67 11.33
N VAL A 333 23.14 -10.90 11.27
CA VAL A 333 23.14 -9.58 10.60
C VAL A 333 23.98 -9.67 9.33
N TYR A 334 23.37 -9.39 8.19
CA TYR A 334 24.03 -9.35 6.89
C TYR A 334 24.52 -7.92 6.61
N SER A 335 25.79 -7.78 6.19
CA SER A 335 26.40 -6.50 5.83
C SER A 335 26.64 -6.42 4.33
N PHE A 336 26.11 -5.37 3.71
CA PHE A 336 26.21 -5.09 2.28
C PHE A 336 27.00 -3.81 2.07
N ASP A 337 27.83 -3.76 1.03
CA ASP A 337 28.53 -2.53 0.65
C ASP A 337 27.60 -1.53 -0.07
N ALA A 338 28.12 -0.34 -0.36
CA ALA A 338 27.42 0.69 -1.13
C ALA A 338 26.99 0.23 -2.55
N SER A 339 27.50 -0.91 -3.04
CA SER A 339 27.10 -1.52 -4.31
C SER A 339 25.95 -2.53 -4.17
N GLY A 340 25.53 -2.85 -2.95
CA GLY A 340 24.51 -3.87 -2.63
C GLY A 340 25.08 -5.30 -2.60
N GLN A 341 26.39 -5.48 -2.69
CA GLN A 341 27.02 -6.78 -2.61
C GLN A 341 27.17 -7.20 -1.14
N LEU A 342 26.82 -8.45 -0.81
CA LEU A 342 27.07 -9.02 0.51
C LEU A 342 28.58 -9.13 0.75
N VAL A 343 29.07 -8.45 1.78
CA VAL A 343 30.50 -8.37 2.12
C VAL A 343 30.86 -9.00 3.46
N ASP A 344 29.90 -9.11 4.40
CA ASP A 344 30.12 -9.79 5.68
C ASP A 344 28.81 -10.38 6.26
N THR A 345 28.93 -11.34 7.18
CA THR A 345 27.80 -12.00 7.85
C THR A 345 28.12 -12.20 9.34
N ILE A 346 27.43 -11.41 10.18
CA ILE A 346 27.62 -11.39 11.62
C ILE A 346 26.73 -12.45 12.27
N GLY A 347 27.33 -13.55 12.71
CA GLY A 347 26.61 -14.76 13.16
C GLY A 347 25.77 -14.59 14.45
N GLY A 348 24.59 -15.21 14.45
CA GLY A 348 23.72 -15.36 15.62
C GLY A 348 24.19 -16.46 16.59
N LYS A 349 24.98 -16.11 17.62
CA LYS A 349 25.34 -17.05 18.71
C LYS A 349 24.18 -17.28 19.69
N GLY A 350 23.14 -17.99 19.22
CA GLY A 350 21.98 -18.40 20.04
C GLY A 350 20.96 -17.30 20.35
N SER A 351 21.08 -16.12 19.73
CA SER A 351 20.16 -14.99 19.91
C SER A 351 19.07 -14.97 18.83
N THR A 352 18.07 -15.84 18.91
CA THR A 352 16.86 -15.76 18.06
C THR A 352 15.85 -14.80 18.66
N GLY A 353 15.30 -13.88 17.87
CA GLY A 353 14.42 -12.81 18.36
C GLY A 353 14.81 -11.44 17.79
N PRO A 354 14.14 -10.37 18.24
CA PRO A 354 14.41 -9.01 17.76
C PRO A 354 15.84 -8.59 18.07
N LEU A 355 16.48 -7.90 17.10
CA LEU A 355 17.78 -7.27 17.29
C LEU A 355 17.64 -5.75 17.17
N GLU A 356 18.14 -5.03 18.17
CA GLU A 356 18.20 -3.57 18.14
C GLU A 356 19.51 -3.15 17.49
N LEU A 357 19.43 -2.41 16.39
CA LEU A 357 20.58 -1.87 15.66
C LEU A 357 20.58 -0.34 15.85
N GLU A 358 21.56 0.17 16.60
CA GLU A 358 21.69 1.59 16.92
C GLU A 358 23.04 2.12 16.40
N VAL A 359 23.00 3.18 15.59
CA VAL A 359 24.20 3.96 15.23
C VAL A 359 24.37 5.09 16.23
N ARG A 360 25.48 5.07 16.97
CA ARG A 360 25.80 6.07 18.00
C ARG A 360 27.31 6.31 18.05
N GLU A 361 27.73 7.58 18.16
CA GLU A 361 29.12 7.98 18.43
C GLU A 361 30.15 7.25 17.50
N ASN A 362 29.88 7.30 16.20
CA ASN A 362 30.66 6.64 15.13
C ASN A 362 30.82 5.11 15.24
N ARG A 363 29.84 4.41 15.81
CA ARG A 363 29.78 2.94 15.84
C ARG A 363 28.35 2.42 15.66
N LEU A 364 28.22 1.20 15.16
CA LEU A 364 26.96 0.45 15.16
C LEU A 364 26.96 -0.55 16.32
N PHE A 365 26.01 -0.39 17.24
CA PHE A 365 25.74 -1.33 18.32
C PHE A 365 24.61 -2.28 17.89
N ILE A 366 24.82 -3.58 18.10
CA ILE A 366 23.85 -4.64 17.74
C ILE A 366 23.50 -5.39 19.03
N ASN A 367 22.36 -5.03 19.64
CA ASN A 367 21.89 -5.62 20.89
C ASN A 367 20.89 -6.76 20.62
N ALA A 368 20.97 -7.83 21.41
CA ALA A 368 19.93 -8.84 21.54
C ALA A 368 19.31 -8.73 22.96
N PRO A 369 18.14 -8.09 23.14
CA PRO A 369 17.58 -7.77 24.46
C PRO A 369 17.38 -8.99 25.37
N ASP A 370 16.98 -10.12 24.80
CA ASP A 370 16.73 -11.38 25.52
C ASP A 370 17.98 -12.23 25.77
N SER A 371 19.15 -11.79 25.30
CA SER A 371 20.42 -12.52 25.37
C SER A 371 21.47 -11.82 26.23
N SER A 372 22.52 -12.56 26.61
CA SER A 372 23.78 -11.99 27.10
C SER A 372 24.58 -11.27 26.01
N THR A 373 24.30 -11.55 24.74
CA THR A 373 25.13 -11.14 23.61
C THR A 373 24.74 -9.75 23.09
N ALA A 374 25.76 -8.95 22.79
CA ALA A 374 25.69 -7.80 21.91
C ALA A 374 26.96 -7.75 21.03
N ARG A 375 26.99 -6.87 20.04
CA ARG A 375 28.20 -6.63 19.22
C ARG A 375 28.39 -5.12 19.03
N VAL A 376 29.64 -4.71 18.84
CA VAL A 376 29.99 -3.38 18.36
C VAL A 376 30.69 -3.53 17.02
N VAL A 377 30.32 -2.70 16.05
CA VAL A 377 30.95 -2.62 14.73
C VAL A 377 31.55 -1.22 14.58
N ASP A 378 32.86 -1.16 14.31
CA ASP A 378 33.58 0.10 14.13
C ASP A 378 33.47 0.68 12.71
N ASP A 379 34.14 1.81 12.49
CA ASP A 379 34.24 2.54 11.21
C ASP A 379 34.92 1.73 10.10
N LYS A 380 35.68 0.69 10.45
CA LYS A 380 36.34 -0.26 9.54
C LYS A 380 35.56 -1.57 9.40
N HIS A 381 34.34 -1.59 9.93
CA HIS A 381 33.43 -2.73 9.96
C HIS A 381 33.96 -3.95 10.74
N GLN A 382 34.93 -3.75 11.64
CA GLN A 382 35.40 -4.83 12.50
C GLN A 382 34.37 -5.11 13.59
N VAL A 383 33.92 -6.35 13.68
CA VAL A 383 32.94 -6.79 14.68
C VAL A 383 33.66 -7.23 15.95
N ARG A 384 33.24 -6.69 17.10
CA ARG A 384 33.67 -7.12 18.44
C ARG A 384 32.47 -7.64 19.22
N GLU A 385 32.58 -8.83 19.78
CA GLU A 385 31.53 -9.41 20.61
C GLU A 385 31.55 -8.84 22.03
N VAL A 386 30.37 -8.63 22.58
CA VAL A 386 30.14 -8.12 23.93
C VAL A 386 29.33 -9.14 24.70
N ASN A 387 29.79 -9.52 25.89
CA ASN A 387 28.99 -10.25 26.86
C ASN A 387 28.46 -9.27 27.91
N LYS A 388 27.18 -8.88 27.80
CA LYS A 388 26.47 -7.98 28.73
C LYS A 388 26.50 -8.48 30.18
N TYR A 389 26.79 -9.76 30.41
CA TYR A 389 26.81 -10.41 31.73
C TYR A 389 28.21 -10.71 32.27
N ALA A 390 29.30 -10.36 31.57
CA ALA A 390 30.66 -10.56 32.06
C ALA A 390 30.96 -9.64 33.26
N ASN A 391 31.70 -10.14 34.27
CA ASN A 391 32.02 -9.43 35.52
C ASN A 391 33.52 -9.06 35.55
N ASP A 392 33.96 -8.30 34.55
CA ASP A 392 35.38 -8.04 34.32
C ASP A 392 35.78 -6.66 34.87
N VAL A 393 35.71 -6.49 36.20
CA VAL A 393 36.18 -5.27 36.91
C VAL A 393 37.18 -5.66 38.01
N LEU A 394 38.25 -4.89 38.15
CA LEU A 394 39.34 -5.16 39.09
C LEU A 394 38.95 -5.00 40.58
N GLY A 395 38.96 -6.12 41.31
CA GLY A 395 39.37 -6.17 42.73
C GLY A 395 38.28 -6.29 43.81
N GLY A 396 38.35 -7.36 44.61
CA GLY A 396 37.80 -7.39 45.99
C GLY A 396 37.06 -8.66 46.41
N ASP A 397 37.78 -9.65 46.98
CA ASP A 397 37.17 -10.73 47.80
C ASP A 397 37.08 -10.31 49.29
N PRO A 398 36.01 -10.68 50.03
CA PRO A 398 35.88 -10.41 51.46
C PRO A 398 36.47 -11.53 52.36
N PRO A 399 37.02 -11.23 53.54
CA PRO A 399 37.59 -12.23 54.46
C PRO A 399 36.55 -12.85 55.43
N PRO A 400 36.76 -14.10 55.91
CA PRO A 400 35.86 -14.78 56.86
C PRO A 400 36.19 -14.53 58.35
N VAL A 401 35.22 -14.79 59.24
CA VAL A 401 35.29 -14.56 60.71
C VAL A 401 35.22 -15.88 61.50
N PRO A 402 35.99 -16.08 62.60
CA PRO A 402 35.97 -17.30 63.43
C PRO A 402 35.02 -17.25 64.66
N PRO A 403 34.65 -18.40 65.29
CA PRO A 403 33.63 -18.48 66.36
C PRO A 403 34.18 -18.80 67.78
N PRO A 404 33.39 -18.54 68.87
CA PRO A 404 33.64 -19.08 70.21
C PRO A 404 32.45 -19.89 70.87
N PRO A 405 32.69 -20.67 71.96
CA PRO A 405 31.78 -21.72 72.50
C PRO A 405 30.96 -21.38 73.79
N PRO A 406 30.09 -22.29 74.31
CA PRO A 406 29.06 -22.02 75.36
C PRO A 406 29.25 -22.84 76.70
N PRO A 407 28.24 -23.07 77.59
CA PRO A 407 27.70 -22.22 78.67
C PRO A 407 27.57 -22.96 80.07
N PRO A 408 26.88 -22.40 81.09
CA PRO A 408 26.09 -23.27 82.01
C PRO A 408 24.67 -22.74 82.41
N LYS A 409 23.90 -23.59 83.11
CA LYS A 409 22.43 -23.58 83.36
C LYS A 409 22.15 -24.12 84.79
N LYS A 410 20.97 -24.06 85.47
CA LYS A 410 19.54 -23.79 85.16
C LYS A 410 18.76 -23.52 86.49
N PRO A 411 17.58 -22.83 86.52
CA PRO A 411 16.38 -23.51 87.09
C PRO A 411 15.27 -23.84 86.08
N LYS A 412 14.40 -24.79 86.44
CA LYS A 412 13.46 -25.49 85.56
C LYS A 412 12.17 -24.69 85.31
N VAL A 413 11.94 -24.33 84.04
CA VAL A 413 10.67 -23.86 83.48
C VAL A 413 10.54 -24.50 82.08
N GLY A 414 9.31 -24.64 81.55
CA GLY A 414 9.05 -25.25 80.25
C GLY A 414 9.02 -24.27 79.08
N LYS A 415 9.19 -24.80 77.86
CA LYS A 415 8.84 -24.11 76.59
C LYS A 415 7.32 -23.98 76.46
N PRO A 416 6.77 -23.00 75.70
CA PRO A 416 5.33 -22.87 75.50
C PRO A 416 4.72 -24.10 74.80
N SER A 417 3.42 -24.28 74.95
CA SER A 417 2.64 -25.21 74.12
C SER A 417 2.35 -24.61 72.74
N ALA A 418 1.88 -25.41 71.78
CA ALA A 418 1.45 -24.88 70.49
C ALA A 418 0.28 -23.89 70.64
N PRO A 419 0.21 -22.82 69.83
CA PRO A 419 -0.98 -21.99 69.68
C PRO A 419 -2.21 -22.84 69.32
N ARG A 420 -3.39 -22.39 69.71
CA ARG A 420 -4.66 -23.09 69.44
C ARG A 420 -5.39 -22.40 68.28
N SER A 421 -6.20 -23.15 67.53
CA SER A 421 -7.09 -22.58 66.49
C SER A 421 -6.38 -21.61 65.53
N VAL A 422 -5.23 -22.03 64.98
CA VAL A 422 -4.54 -21.25 63.93
C VAL A 422 -5.38 -21.34 62.66
N THR A 423 -5.84 -20.20 62.15
CA THR A 423 -6.60 -20.07 60.91
C THR A 423 -6.01 -18.97 60.05
N ALA A 424 -6.27 -19.02 58.75
CA ALA A 424 -5.91 -17.96 57.81
C ALA A 424 -7.12 -17.62 56.93
N SER A 425 -7.30 -16.33 56.62
CA SER A 425 -8.26 -15.84 55.62
C SER A 425 -7.53 -15.00 54.58
N ALA A 426 -7.74 -15.29 53.30
CA ALA A 426 -7.10 -14.60 52.20
C ALA A 426 -7.76 -13.25 51.88
N GLY A 427 -7.01 -12.36 51.23
CA GLY A 427 -7.47 -11.15 50.54
C GLY A 427 -6.48 -10.80 49.43
N ASN A 428 -6.68 -9.69 48.71
CA ASN A 428 -5.79 -9.33 47.59
C ASN A 428 -4.32 -9.16 48.04
N ALA A 429 -3.44 -10.01 47.49
CA ALA A 429 -2.01 -10.10 47.77
C ALA A 429 -1.64 -10.23 49.27
N ARG A 430 -2.57 -10.73 50.09
CA ARG A 430 -2.41 -10.83 51.55
C ARG A 430 -3.19 -11.95 52.21
N ALA A 431 -2.76 -12.36 53.39
CA ALA A 431 -3.51 -13.27 54.25
C ALA A 431 -3.47 -12.80 55.70
N ARG A 432 -4.63 -12.81 56.36
CA ARG A 432 -4.76 -12.56 57.79
C ARG A 432 -4.68 -13.89 58.53
N VAL A 433 -3.58 -14.13 59.22
CA VAL A 433 -3.36 -15.32 60.05
C VAL A 433 -3.81 -14.98 61.47
N SER A 434 -4.63 -15.82 62.10
CA SER A 434 -5.20 -15.61 63.44
C SER A 434 -5.05 -16.85 64.32
N TRP A 435 -4.90 -16.69 65.64
CA TRP A 435 -4.72 -17.79 66.58
C TRP A 435 -5.20 -17.47 68.00
N ARG A 436 -5.51 -18.51 68.76
CA ARG A 436 -5.76 -18.46 70.22
C ARG A 436 -4.46 -18.69 70.99
N PRO A 437 -4.31 -18.09 72.19
CA PRO A 437 -3.05 -18.14 72.94
C PRO A 437 -2.60 -19.55 73.30
N ALA A 438 -1.27 -19.72 73.23
CA ALA A 438 -0.52 -20.85 73.74
C ALA A 438 -0.45 -20.83 75.29
N ALA A 439 -0.17 -21.99 75.90
CA ALA A 439 0.13 -22.08 77.33
C ALA A 439 1.60 -21.73 77.59
N ALA A 440 1.86 -20.89 78.60
CA ALA A 440 3.18 -20.33 78.89
C ALA A 440 4.12 -21.27 79.68
N ASN A 441 3.59 -22.34 80.27
CA ASN A 441 4.35 -23.41 80.95
C ASN A 441 5.40 -22.90 81.97
N GLY A 442 5.04 -21.83 82.69
CA GLY A 442 5.78 -21.24 83.81
C GLY A 442 6.71 -20.07 83.46
N ALA A 443 6.87 -19.70 82.19
CA ALA A 443 7.57 -18.47 81.77
C ALA A 443 6.75 -17.73 80.74
N GLU A 444 6.56 -16.43 80.93
CA GLU A 444 5.74 -15.57 80.07
C GLU A 444 6.13 -15.69 78.59
N ILE A 445 5.12 -15.78 77.73
CA ILE A 445 5.31 -15.77 76.28
C ILE A 445 5.75 -14.37 75.90
N ILE A 446 6.95 -14.23 75.34
CA ILE A 446 7.53 -12.94 74.95
C ILE A 446 7.08 -12.51 73.55
N ARG A 447 6.84 -13.48 72.66
CA ARG A 447 6.38 -13.25 71.28
C ARG A 447 5.77 -14.50 70.65
N TYR A 448 5.04 -14.29 69.56
CA TYR A 448 4.68 -15.35 68.61
C TYR A 448 5.51 -15.17 67.34
N VAL A 449 5.71 -16.26 66.63
CA VAL A 449 6.41 -16.30 65.35
C VAL A 449 5.48 -16.94 64.34
N VAL A 450 5.33 -16.30 63.18
CA VAL A 450 4.52 -16.74 62.05
C VAL A 450 5.44 -17.00 60.87
N GLU A 451 5.39 -18.21 60.33
CA GLU A 451 6.27 -18.67 59.25
C GLU A 451 5.43 -19.22 58.08
N GLY A 452 5.71 -18.76 56.87
CA GLY A 452 5.01 -19.15 55.64
C GLY A 452 5.32 -18.19 54.48
N ALA A 453 5.08 -18.62 53.24
CA ALA A 453 5.42 -17.85 52.03
C ALA A 453 6.91 -17.43 51.95
N GLY A 454 7.82 -18.24 52.50
CA GLY A 454 9.26 -17.94 52.56
C GLY A 454 9.67 -16.94 53.65
N GLU A 455 8.72 -16.29 54.32
CA GLU A 455 8.98 -15.29 55.35
C GLU A 455 8.82 -15.83 56.78
N ARG A 456 9.51 -15.18 57.71
CA ARG A 456 9.36 -15.32 59.17
C ARG A 456 9.05 -13.96 59.77
N ARG A 457 7.86 -13.81 60.38
CA ARG A 457 7.41 -12.58 61.04
C ARG A 457 7.26 -12.83 62.55
N GLU A 458 7.87 -11.98 63.37
CA GLU A 458 7.75 -12.05 64.84
C GLU A 458 6.79 -10.96 65.34
N VAL A 459 5.88 -11.29 66.26
CA VAL A 459 4.81 -10.41 66.75
C VAL A 459 4.68 -10.50 68.27
N GLY A 460 4.26 -9.41 68.92
CA GLY A 460 4.28 -9.27 70.38
C GLY A 460 3.40 -10.29 71.11
N ALA A 461 3.75 -10.57 72.37
CA ALA A 461 3.08 -11.50 73.30
C ALA A 461 1.54 -11.44 73.31
N ASN A 462 0.97 -10.25 73.10
CA ASN A 462 -0.47 -10.00 73.16
C ASN A 462 -1.18 -10.07 71.79
N GLN A 463 -0.45 -10.12 70.67
CA GLN A 463 -1.05 -10.20 69.34
C GLN A 463 -1.65 -11.59 69.07
N ARG A 464 -2.83 -11.62 68.46
CA ARG A 464 -3.60 -12.84 68.12
C ARG A 464 -3.93 -12.95 66.63
N SER A 465 -3.48 -11.97 65.84
CA SER A 465 -3.48 -12.03 64.39
C SER A 465 -2.32 -11.22 63.84
N VAL A 466 -1.87 -11.56 62.63
CA VAL A 466 -0.96 -10.78 61.81
C VAL A 466 -1.47 -10.77 60.37
N GLU A 467 -1.20 -9.69 59.65
CA GLU A 467 -1.41 -9.65 58.21
C GLU A 467 -0.07 -9.91 57.51
N VAL A 468 -0.05 -10.93 56.66
CA VAL A 468 1.06 -11.25 55.76
C VAL A 468 0.72 -10.64 54.40
N THR A 469 1.62 -9.84 53.86
CA THR A 469 1.45 -9.01 52.65
C THR A 469 2.53 -9.36 51.64
N GLY A 470 2.29 -9.13 50.35
CA GLY A 470 3.23 -9.50 49.28
C GLY A 470 3.06 -10.95 48.81
N LEU A 471 1.87 -11.52 49.00
CA LEU A 471 1.54 -12.86 48.52
C LEU A 471 1.09 -12.81 47.05
N THR A 472 1.41 -13.85 46.27
CA THR A 472 0.93 -14.02 44.90
C THR A 472 -0.54 -14.45 44.89
N ASN A 473 -1.39 -13.76 44.13
CA ASN A 473 -2.78 -14.22 43.93
C ASN A 473 -2.81 -15.49 43.07
N GLY A 474 -3.71 -16.42 43.40
CA GLY A 474 -3.79 -17.75 42.79
C GLY A 474 -2.83 -18.80 43.37
N GLU A 475 -1.78 -18.39 44.09
CA GLU A 475 -0.90 -19.33 44.80
C GLU A 475 -1.51 -19.74 46.16
N THR A 476 -1.36 -21.02 46.54
CA THR A 476 -1.97 -21.56 47.77
C THR A 476 -0.94 -21.63 48.90
N TYR A 477 -1.11 -20.76 49.90
CA TYR A 477 -0.23 -20.67 51.06
C TYR A 477 -0.79 -21.42 52.28
N ARG A 478 0.13 -21.82 53.16
CA ARG A 478 -0.18 -22.29 54.51
C ARG A 478 0.83 -21.67 55.47
N PHE A 479 0.34 -21.16 56.60
CA PHE A 479 1.17 -20.51 57.62
C PHE A 479 1.26 -21.40 58.84
N SER A 480 2.39 -21.37 59.54
CA SER A 480 2.57 -22.00 60.84
C SER A 480 2.84 -20.94 61.90
N VAL A 481 2.30 -21.14 63.10
CA VAL A 481 2.49 -20.22 64.23
C VAL A 481 3.04 -20.98 65.42
N HIS A 482 4.10 -20.47 66.04
CA HIS A 482 4.64 -20.95 67.32
C HIS A 482 4.76 -19.80 68.33
N ALA A 483 4.82 -20.15 69.62
CA ALA A 483 5.00 -19.21 70.71
C ALA A 483 6.39 -19.37 71.32
N VAL A 484 6.99 -18.27 71.76
CA VAL A 484 8.35 -18.24 72.35
C VAL A 484 8.27 -17.68 73.76
N ASN A 485 8.95 -18.31 74.72
CA ASN A 485 9.19 -17.77 76.06
C ASN A 485 10.70 -17.81 76.39
N ALA A 486 11.07 -17.42 77.62
CA ALA A 486 12.46 -17.44 78.10
C ALA A 486 13.15 -18.84 78.13
N LYS A 487 12.45 -19.92 77.75
CA LYS A 487 13.01 -21.28 77.59
C LYS A 487 13.04 -21.75 76.12
N GLY A 488 12.69 -20.86 75.19
CA GLY A 488 12.75 -21.07 73.74
C GLY A 488 11.42 -21.49 73.13
N ASP A 489 11.49 -21.90 71.87
CA ASP A 489 10.32 -22.03 71.00
C ASP A 489 9.45 -23.25 71.36
N GLY A 490 8.14 -23.03 71.47
CA GLY A 490 7.14 -24.09 71.55
C GLY A 490 6.88 -24.75 70.18
N PRO A 491 6.15 -25.87 70.12
CA PRO A 491 5.80 -26.51 68.86
C PRO A 491 4.88 -25.62 68.01
N ALA A 492 5.07 -25.64 66.69
CA ALA A 492 4.24 -24.90 65.75
C ALA A 492 2.88 -25.56 65.49
N ARG A 493 1.88 -24.76 65.07
CA ARG A 493 0.62 -25.24 64.52
C ARG A 493 0.34 -24.56 63.18
N SER A 494 -0.01 -25.34 62.16
CA SER A 494 -0.34 -24.84 60.83
C SER A 494 -1.80 -24.39 60.70
N SER A 495 -2.04 -23.42 59.82
CA SER A 495 -3.36 -22.94 59.40
C SER A 495 -4.04 -23.92 58.42
N ASN A 496 -5.31 -23.64 58.11
CA ASN A 496 -5.92 -24.05 56.83
C ASN A 496 -5.11 -23.48 55.64
N PRO A 497 -5.14 -24.12 54.46
CA PRO A 497 -4.62 -23.49 53.25
C PRO A 497 -5.49 -22.28 52.88
N VAL A 498 -4.87 -21.30 52.21
CA VAL A 498 -5.54 -20.11 51.66
C VAL A 498 -4.94 -19.71 50.32
N THR A 499 -5.78 -19.24 49.41
CA THR A 499 -5.39 -18.76 48.08
C THR A 499 -5.83 -17.30 47.97
N PRO A 500 -4.90 -16.33 48.00
CA PRO A 500 -5.20 -14.92 47.74
C PRO A 500 -5.80 -14.73 46.35
N THR A 501 -6.74 -13.80 46.21
CA THR A 501 -7.35 -13.43 44.94
C THR A 501 -7.56 -11.92 44.84
N ALA A 502 -7.50 -11.38 43.62
CA ALA A 502 -8.02 -10.04 43.31
C ALA A 502 -9.39 -10.17 42.63
N ALA A 503 -10.26 -9.16 42.82
CA ALA A 503 -11.56 -9.14 42.15
C ALA A 503 -11.45 -8.83 40.65
N VAL A 504 -10.45 -8.02 40.27
CA VAL A 504 -10.18 -7.54 38.91
C VAL A 504 -8.98 -8.32 38.34
N PRO A 505 -9.06 -8.86 37.11
CA PRO A 505 -7.93 -9.53 36.46
C PRO A 505 -6.90 -8.51 35.93
N ASP A 506 -5.73 -8.99 35.51
CA ASP A 506 -4.75 -8.16 34.81
C ASP A 506 -5.17 -7.97 33.33
N PRO A 507 -4.87 -6.82 32.70
CA PRO A 507 -5.06 -6.64 31.26
C PRO A 507 -4.12 -7.57 30.45
N PRO A 508 -4.48 -7.96 29.21
CA PRO A 508 -3.55 -8.60 28.30
C PRO A 508 -2.35 -7.69 27.99
N SER A 509 -1.14 -8.22 27.98
CA SER A 509 0.09 -7.48 27.65
C SER A 509 0.44 -7.58 26.16
N GLY A 510 0.79 -6.47 25.48
CA GLY A 510 1.29 -6.51 24.10
C GLY A 510 0.29 -7.10 23.08
N VAL A 511 -0.82 -6.39 22.84
CA VAL A 511 -1.75 -6.73 21.75
C VAL A 511 -1.08 -6.45 20.39
N THR A 512 -1.31 -7.32 19.40
CA THR A 512 -0.88 -7.11 18.02
C THR A 512 -2.06 -7.21 17.06
N ALA A 513 -1.95 -6.54 15.92
CA ALA A 513 -2.96 -6.54 14.86
C ALA A 513 -2.33 -6.80 13.49
N GLU A 514 -3.02 -7.55 12.64
CA GLU A 514 -2.59 -7.97 11.30
C GLU A 514 -3.79 -7.80 10.35
N ALA A 515 -3.72 -6.83 9.43
CA ALA A 515 -4.70 -6.70 8.35
C ALA A 515 -4.36 -7.68 7.21
N ARG A 516 -5.39 -8.29 6.63
CA ARG A 516 -5.26 -9.35 5.61
C ARG A 516 -5.94 -8.96 4.30
N PRO A 517 -5.48 -9.50 3.15
CA PRO A 517 -6.03 -9.17 1.84
C PRO A 517 -7.48 -9.63 1.61
N ASP A 518 -8.05 -10.42 2.52
CA ASP A 518 -9.48 -10.80 2.50
C ASP A 518 -10.40 -9.76 3.17
N GLY A 519 -9.84 -8.63 3.62
CA GLY A 519 -10.57 -7.59 4.36
C GLY A 519 -10.65 -7.80 5.87
N THR A 520 -10.20 -8.95 6.39
CA THR A 520 -10.24 -9.23 7.83
C THR A 520 -9.06 -8.59 8.58
N VAL A 521 -9.26 -8.33 9.87
CA VAL A 521 -8.16 -7.97 10.78
C VAL A 521 -8.07 -9.02 11.88
N LEU A 522 -6.91 -9.67 11.98
CA LEU A 522 -6.59 -10.54 13.11
C LEU A 522 -5.99 -9.70 14.24
N VAL A 523 -6.62 -9.73 15.41
CA VAL A 523 -6.11 -9.14 16.65
C VAL A 523 -5.69 -10.28 17.58
N LYS A 524 -4.48 -10.23 18.13
CA LYS A 524 -3.89 -11.27 18.99
C LYS A 524 -3.31 -10.68 20.27
N TRP A 525 -3.33 -11.47 21.34
CA TRP A 525 -2.77 -11.13 22.65
C TRP A 525 -2.33 -12.40 23.39
N PRO A 526 -1.48 -12.33 24.42
CA PRO A 526 -1.22 -13.45 25.33
C PRO A 526 -2.37 -13.62 26.33
N ALA A 527 -2.45 -14.79 26.96
CA ALA A 527 -3.43 -15.05 28.01
C ALA A 527 -3.23 -14.10 29.20
N ALA A 528 -4.31 -13.44 29.63
CA ALA A 528 -4.28 -12.57 30.80
C ALA A 528 -4.23 -13.35 32.13
N ASN A 529 -3.58 -12.79 33.14
CA ASN A 529 -3.61 -13.33 34.49
C ASN A 529 -4.93 -12.99 35.19
N GLY A 530 -5.71 -14.01 35.54
CA GLY A 530 -6.99 -13.86 36.24
C GLY A 530 -6.89 -13.55 37.75
N GLN A 531 -5.68 -13.40 38.28
CA GLN A 531 -5.40 -13.08 39.69
C GLN A 531 -6.11 -14.04 40.66
N GLY A 532 -6.05 -15.34 40.36
CA GLY A 532 -6.69 -16.43 41.09
C GLY A 532 -8.13 -16.77 40.66
N ASN A 533 -8.71 -16.05 39.70
CA ASN A 533 -9.96 -16.41 39.02
C ASN A 533 -9.70 -16.89 37.59
N THR A 534 -10.70 -17.47 36.93
CA THR A 534 -10.58 -17.89 35.51
C THR A 534 -10.94 -16.72 34.60
N ILE A 535 -10.20 -16.50 33.51
CA ILE A 535 -10.62 -15.57 32.44
C ILE A 535 -11.72 -16.24 31.62
N ALA A 536 -12.89 -15.61 31.54
CA ALA A 536 -14.06 -16.13 30.82
C ALA A 536 -14.10 -15.66 29.35
N LYS A 537 -13.72 -14.40 29.11
CA LYS A 537 -13.67 -13.79 27.77
C LYS A 537 -12.76 -12.57 27.75
N TYR A 538 -12.53 -12.07 26.53
CA TYR A 538 -11.88 -10.81 26.23
C TYR A 538 -12.83 -9.96 25.38
N ALA A 539 -12.95 -8.68 25.68
CA ALA A 539 -13.68 -7.70 24.88
C ALA A 539 -12.67 -6.82 24.13
N VAL A 540 -12.82 -6.70 22.81
CA VAL A 540 -11.91 -5.97 21.94
C VAL A 540 -12.58 -4.67 21.47
N THR A 541 -11.84 -3.57 21.52
CA THR A 541 -12.27 -2.25 21.03
C THR A 541 -11.35 -1.84 19.88
N ALA A 542 -11.94 -1.48 18.74
CA ALA A 542 -11.26 -0.79 17.65
C ALA A 542 -11.22 0.71 17.95
N ASN A 543 -10.08 1.34 17.74
CA ASN A 543 -9.84 2.76 17.99
C ASN A 543 -9.35 3.38 16.67
N SER A 544 -9.99 4.46 16.22
CA SER A 544 -9.64 5.23 15.03
C SER A 544 -9.77 6.74 15.29
N ALA A 545 -9.52 7.57 14.28
CA ALA A 545 -9.59 9.03 14.39
C ALA A 545 -10.98 9.52 14.81
N GLY A 546 -11.13 9.83 16.10
CA GLY A 546 -12.35 10.40 16.70
C GLY A 546 -13.39 9.38 17.17
N ALA A 547 -13.16 8.07 17.03
CA ALA A 547 -14.12 7.03 17.41
C ALA A 547 -13.46 5.78 18.02
N ASN A 548 -14.05 5.28 19.11
CA ASN A 548 -13.76 3.97 19.67
C ASN A 548 -15.04 3.13 19.60
N ALA A 549 -14.97 1.95 18.99
CA ALA A 549 -16.10 1.06 18.76
C ALA A 549 -15.80 -0.37 19.25
N PRO A 550 -16.75 -1.10 19.86
CA PRO A 550 -16.58 -2.51 20.15
C PRO A 550 -16.34 -3.30 18.85
N ALA A 551 -15.19 -3.97 18.75
CA ALA A 551 -14.83 -4.81 17.60
C ALA A 551 -15.32 -6.27 17.76
N GLY A 552 -15.63 -6.69 19.00
CA GLY A 552 -16.18 -8.00 19.30
C GLY A 552 -15.72 -8.56 20.65
N GLU A 553 -16.12 -9.79 20.94
CA GLU A 553 -15.67 -10.56 22.10
C GLU A 553 -15.11 -11.91 21.69
N SER A 554 -14.16 -12.45 22.46
CA SER A 554 -13.57 -13.77 22.22
C SER A 554 -13.32 -14.52 23.53
N SER A 555 -13.57 -15.83 23.55
CA SER A 555 -13.12 -16.72 24.63
C SER A 555 -11.69 -17.24 24.42
N LYS A 556 -11.07 -16.90 23.29
CA LYS A 556 -9.68 -17.23 22.94
C LYS A 556 -8.79 -16.00 23.10
N THR A 557 -7.48 -16.21 22.97
CA THR A 557 -6.45 -15.16 22.96
C THR A 557 -6.27 -14.48 21.58
N GLU A 558 -7.33 -14.49 20.78
CA GLU A 558 -7.37 -13.86 19.44
C GLU A 558 -8.82 -13.53 19.06
N LEU A 559 -9.00 -12.52 18.21
CA LEU A 559 -10.26 -12.17 17.53
C LEU A 559 -9.94 -11.93 16.05
N VAL A 560 -10.77 -12.45 15.15
CA VAL A 560 -10.77 -12.03 13.74
C VAL A 560 -11.96 -11.10 13.55
N VAL A 561 -11.67 -9.82 13.29
CA VAL A 561 -12.67 -8.82 12.92
C VAL A 561 -13.09 -9.12 11.46
N PRO A 562 -14.39 -9.35 11.18
CA PRO A 562 -14.86 -9.67 9.84
C PRO A 562 -14.63 -8.55 8.82
N ALA A 563 -14.52 -8.94 7.55
CA ALA A 563 -14.38 -8.03 6.43
C ALA A 563 -15.61 -7.12 6.30
N GLY A 564 -15.39 -5.80 6.25
CA GLY A 564 -16.44 -4.78 6.13
C GLY A 564 -17.02 -4.26 7.47
N GLU A 565 -16.60 -4.80 8.62
CA GLU A 565 -16.93 -4.24 9.95
C GLU A 565 -16.02 -3.04 10.31
N LEU A 566 -14.96 -2.82 9.53
CA LEU A 566 -14.03 -1.70 9.62
C LEU A 566 -13.89 -1.05 8.24
N ASP A 567 -13.76 0.28 8.19
CA ASP A 567 -13.65 1.02 6.94
C ASP A 567 -12.31 0.75 6.26
N TYR A 568 -12.35 0.27 5.00
CA TYR A 568 -11.14 0.00 4.24
C TYR A 568 -10.39 1.28 3.91
N GLY A 569 -9.07 1.25 4.09
CA GLY A 569 -8.23 2.44 3.94
C GLY A 569 -8.16 3.32 5.19
N THR A 570 -9.00 3.09 6.22
CA THR A 570 -8.90 3.81 7.50
C THR A 570 -7.92 3.12 8.45
N GLN A 571 -7.15 3.90 9.20
CA GLN A 571 -6.20 3.38 10.17
C GLN A 571 -6.91 3.01 11.49
N TYR A 572 -6.67 1.80 11.98
CA TYR A 572 -7.19 1.30 13.26
C TYR A 572 -6.08 0.74 14.14
N ALA A 573 -6.26 0.86 15.45
CA ALA A 573 -5.50 0.11 16.46
C ALA A 573 -6.44 -0.44 17.53
N PHE A 574 -6.04 -1.47 18.25
CA PHE A 574 -6.95 -2.26 19.10
C PHE A 574 -6.52 -2.28 20.56
N THR A 575 -7.50 -2.26 21.45
CA THR A 575 -7.35 -2.49 22.89
C THR A 575 -8.24 -3.65 23.32
N VAL A 576 -7.80 -4.38 24.34
CA VAL A 576 -8.45 -5.61 24.81
C VAL A 576 -8.63 -5.54 26.33
N VAL A 577 -9.85 -5.79 26.80
CA VAL A 577 -10.17 -5.95 28.22
C VAL A 577 -10.37 -7.44 28.50
N SER A 578 -9.62 -7.99 29.46
CA SER A 578 -9.88 -9.34 29.99
C SER A 578 -11.04 -9.30 31.00
N VAL A 579 -11.94 -10.28 30.93
CA VAL A 579 -13.10 -10.39 31.83
C VAL A 579 -13.09 -11.75 32.51
N ASN A 580 -13.11 -11.78 33.84
CA ASN A 580 -13.10 -13.03 34.60
C ASN A 580 -14.49 -13.70 34.72
N ASP A 581 -14.50 -14.92 35.24
CA ASP A 581 -15.69 -15.74 35.53
C ASP A 581 -16.68 -15.10 36.55
N ARG A 582 -16.28 -14.02 37.22
CA ARG A 582 -17.13 -13.19 38.08
C ARG A 582 -17.68 -11.94 37.38
N GLY A 583 -17.34 -11.73 36.11
CA GLY A 583 -17.79 -10.59 35.29
C GLY A 583 -17.00 -9.31 35.51
N ALA A 584 -15.90 -9.33 36.28
CA ALA A 584 -15.05 -8.16 36.45
C ALA A 584 -14.08 -8.02 35.27
N GLY A 585 -14.08 -6.84 34.65
CA GLY A 585 -13.14 -6.46 33.61
C GLY A 585 -11.86 -5.83 34.18
N SER A 586 -10.73 -6.08 33.53
CA SER A 586 -9.48 -5.33 33.72
C SER A 586 -9.59 -3.90 33.16
N ALA A 587 -8.52 -3.12 33.32
CA ALA A 587 -8.31 -1.95 32.47
C ALA A 587 -8.14 -2.38 31.00
N ALA A 588 -8.23 -1.44 30.06
CA ALA A 588 -7.82 -1.70 28.68
C ALA A 588 -6.32 -2.07 28.63
N SER A 589 -5.98 -3.02 27.76
CA SER A 589 -4.60 -3.35 27.41
C SER A 589 -3.84 -2.13 26.87
N PRO A 590 -2.50 -2.22 26.83
CA PRO A 590 -1.71 -1.64 25.74
C PRO A 590 -2.45 -1.63 24.39
N VAL A 591 -2.37 -0.52 23.67
CA VAL A 591 -2.88 -0.44 22.29
C VAL A 591 -1.92 -1.19 21.35
N SER A 592 -2.49 -1.88 20.37
CA SER A 592 -1.73 -2.62 19.34
C SER A 592 -0.91 -1.71 18.43
N ASN A 593 -0.09 -2.32 17.57
CA ASN A 593 0.34 -1.65 16.34
C ASN A 593 -0.89 -1.21 15.52
N SER A 594 -0.76 -0.11 14.78
CA SER A 594 -1.76 0.31 13.81
C SER A 594 -1.79 -0.62 12.59
N VAL A 595 -2.96 -0.75 11.98
CA VAL A 595 -3.20 -1.44 10.71
C VAL A 595 -4.19 -0.66 9.86
N VAL A 596 -4.15 -0.85 8.55
CA VAL A 596 -5.14 -0.31 7.60
C VAL A 596 -5.84 -1.50 6.94
N PRO A 597 -7.14 -1.77 7.23
CA PRO A 597 -7.89 -2.85 6.59
C PRO A 597 -7.94 -2.63 5.07
N PHE A 598 -7.78 -3.70 4.31
CA PHE A 598 -7.80 -3.65 2.84
C PHE A 598 -8.34 -4.95 2.26
N ALA A 599 -8.96 -4.88 1.09
CA ALA A 599 -9.49 -6.03 0.37
C ALA A 599 -9.24 -5.89 -1.14
N ALA A 600 -9.51 -6.96 -1.90
CA ALA A 600 -9.53 -6.87 -3.36
C ALA A 600 -10.55 -5.80 -3.83
N PRO A 601 -10.35 -5.15 -4.99
CA PRO A 601 -11.19 -4.02 -5.40
C PRO A 601 -12.66 -4.37 -5.61
N GLY A 602 -13.51 -3.34 -5.61
CA GLY A 602 -14.88 -3.46 -6.09
C GLY A 602 -14.95 -3.83 -7.58
N ALA A 603 -16.17 -4.08 -8.07
CA ALA A 603 -16.39 -4.17 -9.51
C ALA A 603 -16.21 -2.77 -10.15
N PRO A 604 -15.57 -2.65 -11.33
CA PRO A 604 -15.59 -1.41 -12.10
C PRO A 604 -17.02 -0.94 -12.38
N VAL A 605 -17.31 0.35 -12.21
CA VAL A 605 -18.66 0.90 -12.44
C VAL A 605 -18.79 1.45 -13.86
N ASP A 606 -20.03 1.67 -14.33
CA ASP A 606 -20.32 2.18 -15.67
C ASP A 606 -19.70 1.39 -16.84
N LEU A 607 -19.42 0.09 -16.69
CA LEU A 607 -18.85 -0.72 -17.78
C LEU A 607 -19.78 -0.75 -19.00
N ARG A 608 -19.26 -0.30 -20.15
CA ARG A 608 -19.95 -0.28 -21.45
C ARG A 608 -19.10 -1.02 -22.47
N ALA A 609 -19.75 -1.79 -23.33
CA ALA A 609 -19.15 -2.47 -24.47
C ALA A 609 -19.91 -2.05 -25.74
N THR A 610 -19.20 -1.70 -26.81
CA THR A 610 -19.79 -1.16 -28.04
C THR A 610 -19.18 -1.77 -29.30
N THR A 611 -19.99 -1.84 -30.36
CA THR A 611 -19.59 -2.33 -31.69
C THR A 611 -18.67 -1.33 -32.39
N VAL A 612 -17.55 -1.79 -32.94
CA VAL A 612 -16.65 -0.94 -33.73
C VAL A 612 -17.04 -1.04 -35.22
N ALA A 613 -17.92 -0.15 -35.67
CA ALA A 613 -18.62 -0.23 -36.96
C ALA A 613 -17.76 -0.36 -38.23
N ASN A 614 -16.46 -0.05 -38.16
CA ASN A 614 -15.50 -0.13 -39.26
C ASN A 614 -14.41 -1.21 -39.08
N ARG A 615 -14.52 -2.09 -38.07
CA ARG A 615 -13.58 -3.20 -37.85
C ARG A 615 -14.35 -4.51 -37.60
N PRO A 616 -14.16 -5.56 -38.43
CA PRO A 616 -14.73 -6.87 -38.16
C PRO A 616 -14.17 -7.44 -36.85
N GLY A 617 -14.88 -8.36 -36.23
CA GLY A 617 -14.39 -9.05 -35.03
C GLY A 617 -13.93 -8.17 -33.86
N THR A 618 -14.41 -6.92 -33.75
CA THR A 618 -13.87 -5.94 -32.79
C THR A 618 -14.96 -5.29 -31.92
N VAL A 619 -14.69 -5.16 -30.61
CA VAL A 619 -15.50 -4.38 -29.66
C VAL A 619 -14.63 -3.37 -28.90
N ALA A 620 -15.19 -2.20 -28.61
CA ALA A 620 -14.57 -1.19 -27.76
C ALA A 620 -15.23 -1.20 -26.38
N VAL A 621 -14.43 -1.09 -25.32
CA VAL A 621 -14.89 -1.23 -23.94
C VAL A 621 -14.36 -0.10 -23.07
N GLN A 622 -15.20 0.44 -22.19
CA GLN A 622 -14.88 1.58 -21.33
C GLN A 622 -15.62 1.45 -20.00
N TRP A 623 -14.98 1.87 -18.91
CA TRP A 623 -15.54 1.86 -17.56
C TRP A 623 -15.06 3.07 -16.74
N SER A 624 -15.65 3.24 -15.57
CA SER A 624 -15.18 4.11 -14.50
C SER A 624 -14.35 3.28 -13.49
N PRO A 625 -13.39 3.88 -12.76
CA PRO A 625 -12.59 3.17 -11.78
C PRO A 625 -13.41 2.40 -10.73
N ALA A 626 -12.86 1.29 -10.25
CA ALA A 626 -13.44 0.54 -9.13
C ALA A 626 -13.12 1.20 -7.78
N ALA A 627 -13.93 0.91 -6.76
CA ALA A 627 -13.56 1.21 -5.37
C ALA A 627 -12.29 0.44 -5.00
N ALA A 628 -11.27 1.16 -4.52
CA ALA A 628 -9.93 0.63 -4.26
C ALA A 628 -9.86 -0.27 -3.00
N ASN A 629 -10.82 -0.17 -2.09
CA ASN A 629 -10.89 -0.99 -0.86
C ASN A 629 -9.56 -1.00 -0.06
N GLY A 630 -9.00 0.18 0.19
CA GLY A 630 -7.81 0.37 1.04
C GLY A 630 -6.44 0.15 0.37
N ARG A 631 -6.39 -0.29 -0.90
CA ARG A 631 -5.15 -0.36 -1.70
C ARG A 631 -5.38 0.05 -3.15
N PRO A 632 -4.50 0.88 -3.76
CA PRO A 632 -4.74 1.45 -5.09
C PRO A 632 -4.88 0.37 -6.17
N VAL A 633 -5.78 0.62 -7.12
CA VAL A 633 -5.95 -0.26 -8.28
C VAL A 633 -4.75 -0.07 -9.21
N THR A 634 -3.98 -1.13 -9.43
CA THR A 634 -2.75 -1.13 -10.23
C THR A 634 -3.00 -1.49 -11.69
N LYS A 635 -4.01 -2.31 -11.98
CA LYS A 635 -4.41 -2.72 -13.34
C LYS A 635 -5.85 -3.26 -13.40
N TYR A 636 -6.33 -3.46 -14.61
CA TYR A 636 -7.59 -4.13 -14.93
C TYR A 636 -7.34 -5.37 -15.80
N LEU A 637 -8.05 -6.45 -15.48
CA LEU A 637 -8.14 -7.66 -16.32
C LEU A 637 -9.40 -7.55 -17.15
N VAL A 638 -9.26 -7.52 -18.48
CA VAL A 638 -10.36 -7.46 -19.44
C VAL A 638 -10.45 -8.81 -20.13
N ASP A 639 -11.56 -9.53 -19.96
CA ASP A 639 -11.88 -10.70 -20.79
C ASP A 639 -13.05 -10.38 -21.73
N ALA A 640 -12.91 -10.71 -23.01
CA ALA A 640 -14.02 -10.64 -23.95
C ALA A 640 -14.02 -11.87 -24.86
N GLY A 641 -15.08 -12.69 -24.76
CA GLY A 641 -15.23 -13.89 -25.59
C GLY A 641 -14.10 -14.92 -25.41
N GLY A 642 -13.51 -15.03 -24.21
CA GLY A 642 -12.39 -15.93 -23.91
C GLY A 642 -11.02 -15.40 -24.31
N ARG A 643 -10.91 -14.11 -24.67
CA ARG A 643 -9.64 -13.39 -24.81
C ARG A 643 -9.43 -12.49 -23.62
N SER A 644 -8.43 -12.81 -22.80
CA SER A 644 -8.04 -12.02 -21.64
C SER A 644 -6.85 -11.10 -21.96
N SER A 645 -6.87 -9.88 -21.45
CA SER A 645 -5.77 -8.90 -21.52
C SER A 645 -5.66 -8.09 -20.23
N GLU A 646 -4.48 -7.50 -19.99
CA GLU A 646 -4.24 -6.60 -18.87
C GLU A 646 -4.04 -5.16 -19.37
N VAL A 647 -4.69 -4.18 -18.73
CA VAL A 647 -4.54 -2.75 -19.05
C VAL A 647 -4.49 -1.90 -17.78
N THR A 648 -3.86 -0.73 -17.84
CA THR A 648 -3.85 0.26 -16.74
C THR A 648 -4.88 1.36 -16.92
N ASP A 649 -5.21 1.69 -18.18
CA ASP A 649 -6.28 2.62 -18.57
C ASP A 649 -7.70 2.07 -18.27
N THR A 650 -8.69 2.95 -18.14
CA THR A 650 -10.11 2.56 -17.98
C THR A 650 -10.85 2.32 -19.31
N ARG A 651 -10.11 1.96 -20.36
CA ARG A 651 -10.64 1.63 -21.68
C ARG A 651 -9.76 0.58 -22.37
N ALA A 652 -10.36 -0.24 -23.21
CA ALA A 652 -9.66 -1.17 -24.08
C ALA A 652 -10.39 -1.38 -25.41
N THR A 653 -9.74 -2.04 -26.36
CA THR A 653 -10.35 -2.56 -27.58
C THR A 653 -9.95 -4.03 -27.69
N VAL A 654 -10.91 -4.91 -27.93
CA VAL A 654 -10.64 -6.36 -28.12
C VAL A 654 -11.02 -6.75 -29.53
N ASP A 655 -10.09 -7.40 -30.22
CA ASP A 655 -10.19 -7.81 -31.62
C ASP A 655 -10.12 -9.35 -31.78
N GLY A 656 -10.13 -9.81 -33.04
CA GLY A 656 -10.10 -11.23 -33.42
C GLY A 656 -11.36 -12.03 -33.05
N LEU A 657 -12.40 -11.38 -32.53
CA LEU A 657 -13.69 -11.98 -32.24
C LEU A 657 -14.36 -12.41 -33.57
N GLY A 658 -15.33 -13.33 -33.53
CA GLY A 658 -16.06 -13.73 -34.74
C GLY A 658 -16.99 -12.61 -35.24
N ASP A 659 -17.32 -12.59 -36.53
CA ASP A 659 -18.24 -11.61 -37.10
C ASP A 659 -19.70 -11.88 -36.74
N GLY A 660 -20.42 -10.81 -36.40
CA GLY A 660 -21.78 -10.87 -35.87
C GLY A 660 -21.94 -11.64 -34.55
N GLN A 661 -20.84 -11.97 -33.86
CA GLN A 661 -20.79 -12.68 -32.59
C GLN A 661 -21.30 -11.78 -31.46
N SER A 662 -22.19 -12.32 -30.61
CA SER A 662 -22.50 -11.73 -29.30
C SER A 662 -21.37 -12.03 -28.33
N VAL A 663 -20.82 -11.00 -27.71
CA VAL A 663 -19.63 -11.06 -26.87
C VAL A 663 -19.96 -10.50 -25.50
N THR A 664 -19.86 -11.36 -24.48
CA THR A 664 -19.84 -10.94 -23.08
C THR A 664 -18.42 -10.49 -22.74
N VAL A 665 -18.33 -9.28 -22.20
CA VAL A 665 -17.12 -8.64 -21.71
C VAL A 665 -17.17 -8.65 -20.19
N THR A 666 -16.09 -9.09 -19.57
CA THR A 666 -15.88 -9.05 -18.12
C THR A 666 -14.67 -8.16 -17.82
N VAL A 667 -14.78 -7.23 -16.87
CA VAL A 667 -13.63 -6.45 -16.39
C VAL A 667 -13.51 -6.58 -14.87
N LYS A 668 -12.30 -6.84 -14.39
CA LYS A 668 -11.94 -6.88 -12.96
C LYS A 668 -10.83 -5.88 -12.67
N ALA A 669 -10.97 -5.08 -11.63
CA ALA A 669 -9.86 -4.29 -11.09
C ALA A 669 -8.92 -5.17 -10.23
N VAL A 670 -7.65 -4.79 -10.11
CA VAL A 670 -6.62 -5.52 -9.32
C VAL A 670 -5.86 -4.55 -8.42
N ASN A 671 -5.65 -4.90 -7.16
CA ASN A 671 -4.74 -4.20 -6.24
C ASN A 671 -3.80 -5.22 -5.53
N GLU A 672 -3.11 -4.82 -4.45
CA GLU A 672 -2.23 -5.70 -3.65
C GLU A 672 -2.94 -6.99 -3.15
N ALA A 673 -4.22 -6.93 -2.82
CA ALA A 673 -5.02 -8.09 -2.39
C ALA A 673 -5.46 -9.01 -3.56
N GLY A 674 -5.17 -8.63 -4.81
CA GLY A 674 -5.46 -9.41 -6.00
C GLY A 674 -6.68 -8.92 -6.79
N PRO A 675 -7.24 -9.78 -7.68
CA PRO A 675 -8.32 -9.40 -8.57
C PRO A 675 -9.68 -9.33 -7.85
N GLY A 676 -10.34 -8.19 -8.01
CA GLY A 676 -11.64 -7.87 -7.43
C GLY A 676 -12.84 -8.49 -8.15
N ALA A 677 -14.02 -7.99 -7.77
CA ALA A 677 -15.28 -8.42 -8.36
C ALA A 677 -15.36 -8.07 -9.87
N ALA A 678 -16.12 -8.88 -10.60
CA ALA A 678 -16.33 -8.71 -12.03
C ALA A 678 -17.47 -7.73 -12.33
N ALA A 679 -17.20 -6.75 -13.20
CA ALA A 679 -18.22 -6.03 -13.94
C ALA A 679 -18.44 -6.72 -15.30
N THR A 680 -19.69 -6.79 -15.77
CA THR A 680 -20.03 -7.49 -17.01
C THR A 680 -20.88 -6.60 -17.93
N ALA A 681 -20.52 -6.54 -19.21
CA ALA A 681 -21.29 -5.90 -20.26
C ALA A 681 -21.41 -6.83 -21.49
N ASN A 682 -22.40 -6.59 -22.35
CA ASN A 682 -22.58 -7.35 -23.59
C ASN A 682 -22.49 -6.41 -24.79
N ALA A 683 -21.78 -6.84 -25.83
CA ALA A 683 -21.75 -6.19 -27.13
C ALA A 683 -21.95 -7.23 -28.24
N ARG A 684 -22.06 -6.75 -29.48
CA ARG A 684 -22.03 -7.59 -30.68
C ARG A 684 -21.01 -7.03 -31.65
N THR A 685 -20.22 -7.87 -32.28
CA THR A 685 -19.33 -7.46 -33.37
C THR A 685 -20.13 -7.13 -34.63
N VAL A 686 -19.51 -6.44 -35.59
CA VAL A 686 -20.13 -6.17 -36.89
C VAL A 686 -20.47 -7.49 -37.59
N ALA A 687 -21.71 -7.62 -38.06
CA ALA A 687 -22.16 -8.73 -38.89
C ALA A 687 -22.16 -8.34 -40.38
N PRO A 688 -22.01 -9.29 -41.33
CA PRO A 688 -22.28 -9.02 -42.74
C PRO A 688 -23.70 -8.45 -42.95
N PRO A 689 -23.91 -7.51 -43.89
CA PRO A 689 -25.21 -6.89 -44.08
C PRO A 689 -26.29 -7.90 -44.51
N ARG A 690 -27.56 -7.59 -44.25
CA ARG A 690 -28.71 -8.32 -44.83
C ARG A 690 -29.51 -7.40 -45.72
N VAL A 691 -29.68 -7.81 -46.98
CA VAL A 691 -30.42 -7.07 -47.99
C VAL A 691 -31.79 -7.72 -48.21
N THR A 692 -32.85 -6.92 -48.21
CA THR A 692 -34.21 -7.37 -48.55
C THR A 692 -34.74 -6.50 -49.69
N VAL A 693 -35.01 -7.08 -50.85
CA VAL A 693 -35.65 -6.36 -51.96
C VAL A 693 -37.14 -6.19 -51.65
N THR A 694 -37.59 -4.93 -51.54
CA THR A 694 -38.98 -4.58 -51.24
C THR A 694 -39.81 -4.41 -52.50
N GLY A 695 -39.19 -4.03 -53.63
CA GLY A 695 -39.88 -3.90 -54.90
C GLY A 695 -38.95 -3.68 -56.08
N SER A 696 -39.51 -3.78 -57.28
CA SER A 696 -38.86 -3.36 -58.52
C SER A 696 -39.87 -2.75 -59.46
N SER A 697 -39.43 -1.80 -60.26
CA SER A 697 -40.15 -1.22 -61.39
C SER A 697 -39.19 -1.07 -62.55
N ALA A 698 -39.73 -0.80 -63.74
CA ALA A 698 -38.93 -0.49 -64.90
C ALA A 698 -39.51 0.71 -65.65
N THR A 699 -38.71 1.19 -66.59
CA THR A 699 -39.16 1.91 -67.77
C THR A 699 -38.78 1.07 -69.00
N ALA A 700 -38.93 1.63 -70.20
CA ALA A 700 -38.40 1.01 -71.41
C ALA A 700 -36.89 0.71 -71.34
N THR A 701 -36.08 1.55 -70.68
CA THR A 701 -34.61 1.45 -70.76
C THR A 701 -33.88 1.57 -69.42
N ALA A 702 -34.61 1.41 -68.32
CA ALA A 702 -34.03 1.35 -66.98
C ALA A 702 -34.82 0.42 -66.06
N VAL A 703 -34.13 -0.19 -65.10
CA VAL A 703 -34.73 -0.96 -64.00
C VAL A 703 -34.42 -0.25 -62.69
N THR A 704 -35.45 0.03 -61.89
CA THR A 704 -35.31 0.57 -60.53
C THR A 704 -35.60 -0.54 -59.53
N VAL A 705 -34.68 -0.78 -58.61
CA VAL A 705 -34.86 -1.71 -57.50
C VAL A 705 -34.95 -0.94 -56.20
N ASN A 706 -35.97 -1.24 -55.40
CA ASN A 706 -36.18 -0.71 -54.06
C ASN A 706 -35.88 -1.82 -53.05
N PHE A 707 -35.15 -1.50 -51.99
CA PHE A 707 -34.67 -2.47 -51.01
C PHE A 707 -34.43 -1.82 -49.65
N THR A 708 -34.27 -2.66 -48.62
CA THR A 708 -33.84 -2.26 -47.29
C THR A 708 -32.59 -3.05 -46.90
N VAL A 709 -31.74 -2.44 -46.08
CA VAL A 709 -30.47 -3.04 -45.63
C VAL A 709 -30.39 -2.94 -44.11
N ASP A 710 -30.28 -4.09 -43.45
CA ASP A 710 -29.70 -4.17 -42.10
C ASP A 710 -28.18 -4.17 -42.26
N ALA A 711 -27.52 -3.12 -41.79
CA ALA A 711 -26.08 -2.95 -41.91
C ALA A 711 -25.26 -3.78 -40.89
N GLY A 712 -25.91 -4.59 -40.04
CA GLY A 712 -25.23 -5.50 -39.12
C GLY A 712 -24.42 -4.82 -38.03
N GLY A 713 -24.74 -3.55 -37.69
CA GLY A 713 -23.96 -2.70 -36.79
C GLY A 713 -22.74 -2.03 -37.43
N GLY A 714 -22.49 -2.25 -38.71
CA GLY A 714 -21.42 -1.61 -39.48
C GLY A 714 -21.90 -0.42 -40.33
N GLN A 715 -20.96 0.20 -41.04
CA GLN A 715 -21.28 1.15 -42.13
C GLN A 715 -21.38 0.39 -43.45
N ALA A 716 -22.54 0.42 -44.09
CA ALA A 716 -22.81 -0.32 -45.33
C ALA A 716 -22.74 0.57 -46.58
N THR A 717 -22.08 0.08 -47.64
CA THR A 717 -22.12 0.65 -48.99
C THR A 717 -22.92 -0.29 -49.89
N CYS A 718 -23.77 0.25 -50.76
CA CYS A 718 -24.71 -0.56 -51.54
C CYS A 718 -24.56 -0.32 -53.04
N THR A 719 -24.58 -1.39 -53.82
CA THR A 719 -24.54 -1.38 -55.28
C THR A 719 -25.66 -2.24 -55.86
N VAL A 720 -26.12 -1.90 -57.06
CA VAL A 720 -27.02 -2.73 -57.86
C VAL A 720 -26.36 -3.00 -59.20
N SER A 721 -26.23 -4.28 -59.53
CA SER A 721 -25.62 -4.75 -60.78
C SER A 721 -26.64 -5.53 -61.61
N VAL A 722 -26.54 -5.39 -62.92
CA VAL A 722 -27.28 -6.17 -63.91
C VAL A 722 -26.24 -6.76 -64.87
N PRO A 723 -26.34 -8.05 -65.28
CA PRO A 723 -25.37 -8.65 -66.19
C PRO A 723 -25.23 -7.86 -67.49
N GLY A 724 -24.00 -7.48 -67.84
CA GLY A 724 -23.67 -6.66 -69.01
C GLY A 724 -23.51 -5.16 -68.72
N GLU A 725 -24.06 -4.66 -67.61
CA GLU A 725 -24.02 -3.24 -67.25
C GLU A 725 -22.98 -2.91 -66.17
N LYS A 726 -22.61 -1.63 -66.09
CA LYS A 726 -21.81 -1.10 -64.97
C LYS A 726 -22.64 -1.08 -63.68
N PRO A 727 -22.12 -1.58 -62.54
CA PRO A 727 -22.81 -1.48 -61.26
C PRO A 727 -23.10 -0.02 -60.86
N VAL A 728 -24.32 0.22 -60.34
CA VAL A 728 -24.77 1.54 -59.87
C VAL A 728 -24.72 1.59 -58.34
N THR A 729 -24.03 2.57 -57.77
CA THR A 729 -23.98 2.78 -56.32
C THR A 729 -25.28 3.45 -55.83
N ALA A 730 -25.92 2.85 -54.84
CA ALA A 730 -27.13 3.35 -54.22
C ALA A 730 -26.79 4.34 -53.09
N ARG A 731 -27.07 5.64 -53.30
CA ARG A 731 -26.62 6.75 -52.42
C ARG A 731 -27.01 6.59 -50.95
N ASN A 732 -28.18 5.98 -50.67
CA ASN A 732 -28.73 5.81 -49.32
C ASN A 732 -29.12 4.35 -49.00
N CYS A 733 -28.61 3.35 -49.72
CA CYS A 733 -28.96 1.92 -49.53
C CYS A 733 -30.48 1.59 -49.53
N ALA A 734 -31.29 2.40 -50.23
CA ALA A 734 -32.76 2.26 -50.27
C ALA A 734 -33.30 1.98 -51.69
N SER A 735 -32.68 2.57 -52.71
CA SER A 735 -32.99 2.27 -54.10
C SER A 735 -31.82 2.59 -55.03
N ALA A 736 -31.82 1.98 -56.22
CA ALA A 736 -31.00 2.39 -57.34
C ALA A 736 -31.69 2.09 -58.67
N THR A 737 -31.39 2.89 -59.68
CA THR A 737 -31.86 2.73 -61.05
C THR A 737 -30.68 2.39 -61.94
N VAL A 738 -30.75 1.28 -62.67
CA VAL A 738 -29.79 0.86 -63.68
C VAL A 738 -30.32 1.28 -65.05
N PRO A 739 -29.75 2.31 -65.70
CA PRO A 739 -30.17 2.78 -67.03
C PRO A 739 -29.47 2.01 -68.15
N GLY A 740 -29.78 2.34 -69.41
CA GLY A 740 -29.09 1.81 -70.60
C GLY A 740 -29.59 0.43 -71.06
N LEU A 741 -30.64 -0.10 -70.44
CA LEU A 741 -31.15 -1.44 -70.68
C LEU A 741 -31.93 -1.53 -72.00
N THR A 742 -31.92 -2.71 -72.62
CA THR A 742 -32.70 -3.01 -73.84
C THR A 742 -34.19 -3.11 -73.47
N PRO A 743 -35.13 -2.48 -74.21
CA PRO A 743 -36.56 -2.61 -73.95
C PRO A 743 -37.12 -4.02 -74.10
N GLY A 744 -38.20 -4.28 -73.35
CA GLY A 744 -38.93 -5.55 -73.33
C GLY A 744 -38.03 -6.77 -73.17
N THR A 745 -37.02 -6.66 -72.30
CA THR A 745 -35.97 -7.67 -72.02
C THR A 745 -35.92 -7.96 -70.52
N ALA A 746 -35.79 -9.24 -70.16
CA ALA A 746 -35.76 -9.68 -68.76
C ALA A 746 -34.34 -9.56 -68.17
N TYR A 747 -34.20 -8.88 -67.04
CA TYR A 747 -32.94 -8.71 -66.33
C TYR A 747 -33.03 -9.21 -64.89
N THR A 748 -31.95 -9.79 -64.38
CA THR A 748 -31.81 -10.14 -62.96
C THR A 748 -30.90 -9.12 -62.30
N ALA A 749 -31.49 -8.16 -61.59
CA ALA A 749 -30.73 -7.22 -60.77
C ALA A 749 -30.24 -7.91 -59.50
N THR A 750 -28.97 -7.75 -59.19
CA THR A 750 -28.35 -8.19 -57.93
C THR A 750 -28.02 -6.94 -57.12
N VAL A 751 -28.67 -6.81 -55.95
CA VAL A 751 -28.33 -5.81 -54.94
C VAL A 751 -27.28 -6.41 -54.02
N THR A 752 -26.15 -5.73 -53.87
CA THR A 752 -25.07 -6.10 -52.95
C THR A 752 -24.88 -4.96 -51.95
N ALA A 753 -24.89 -5.28 -50.65
CA ALA A 753 -24.50 -4.37 -49.59
C ALA A 753 -23.26 -4.92 -48.87
N SER A 754 -22.23 -4.10 -48.74
CA SER A 754 -20.92 -4.50 -48.22
C SER A 754 -20.55 -3.63 -47.01
N ASN A 755 -20.01 -4.23 -45.96
CA ASN A 755 -19.46 -3.53 -44.79
C ASN A 755 -18.11 -4.17 -44.38
N ALA A 756 -17.55 -3.74 -43.24
CA ALA A 756 -16.26 -4.21 -42.75
C ALA A 756 -16.19 -5.73 -42.43
N ALA A 757 -17.33 -6.41 -42.25
CA ALA A 757 -17.43 -7.86 -42.01
C ALA A 757 -17.81 -8.69 -43.25
N GLY A 758 -18.03 -8.05 -44.41
CA GLY A 758 -18.31 -8.74 -45.68
C GLY A 758 -19.57 -8.25 -46.38
N GLU A 759 -20.18 -9.12 -47.18
CA GLU A 759 -21.26 -8.75 -48.11
C GLU A 759 -22.55 -9.54 -47.88
N GLY A 760 -23.68 -8.85 -48.06
CA GLY A 760 -25.01 -9.43 -48.21
C GLY A 760 -25.56 -9.17 -49.60
N THR A 761 -26.20 -10.16 -50.23
CA THR A 761 -26.79 -10.01 -51.56
C THR A 761 -28.25 -10.44 -51.62
N ALA A 762 -29.03 -9.78 -52.48
CA ALA A 762 -30.38 -10.17 -52.84
C ALA A 762 -30.60 -9.98 -54.34
N LYS A 763 -31.38 -10.87 -54.97
CA LYS A 763 -31.63 -10.86 -56.41
C LYS A 763 -33.10 -10.63 -56.71
N ARG A 764 -33.38 -9.88 -57.79
CA ARG A 764 -34.73 -9.60 -58.27
C ARG A 764 -34.76 -9.61 -59.79
N ALA A 765 -35.61 -10.46 -60.36
CA ALA A 765 -35.94 -10.40 -61.77
C ALA A 765 -36.89 -9.22 -62.03
N GLN A 766 -36.61 -8.45 -63.08
CA GLN A 766 -37.44 -7.36 -63.60
C GLN A 766 -37.25 -7.28 -65.11
N SER A 767 -38.34 -7.28 -65.86
CA SER A 767 -38.31 -6.94 -67.28
C SER A 767 -38.40 -5.44 -67.46
N THR A 768 -37.66 -4.90 -68.42
CA THR A 768 -37.92 -3.56 -68.98
C THR A 768 -39.25 -3.53 -69.71
N ASP A 769 -39.89 -2.37 -69.75
CA ASP A 769 -41.10 -2.19 -70.56
C ASP A 769 -40.75 -2.33 -72.05
N PRO A 770 -41.66 -2.86 -72.88
CA PRO A 770 -41.47 -2.85 -74.33
C PRO A 770 -41.63 -1.42 -74.87
N LEU A 771 -40.60 -0.89 -75.52
CA LEU A 771 -40.71 0.31 -76.35
C LEU A 771 -41.20 -0.09 -77.74
N TYR A 772 -42.03 0.75 -78.36
CA TYR A 772 -42.48 0.57 -79.72
C TYR A 772 -42.21 1.84 -80.54
N GLY A 773 -42.06 1.66 -81.85
CA GLY A 773 -42.14 2.73 -82.83
C GLY A 773 -43.23 2.44 -83.84
N ILE A 774 -43.81 3.49 -84.40
CA ILE A 774 -44.76 3.42 -85.51
C ILE A 774 -43.99 3.64 -86.81
N ALA A 775 -44.13 2.71 -87.76
CA ALA A 775 -43.62 2.91 -89.11
C ALA A 775 -44.44 4.02 -89.79
N THR A 776 -43.82 5.15 -90.11
CA THR A 776 -44.53 6.37 -90.54
C THR A 776 -44.09 6.77 -91.94
N CYS A 777 -45.05 6.73 -92.87
CA CYS A 777 -44.94 7.22 -94.22
C CYS A 777 -46.30 7.82 -94.59
N ASN A 778 -46.34 9.13 -94.81
CA ASN A 778 -47.53 9.91 -95.13
C ASN A 778 -47.46 10.38 -96.58
N ASN A 779 -48.42 10.01 -97.42
CA ASN A 779 -48.45 10.41 -98.83
C ASN A 779 -48.44 11.95 -98.99
N GLY A 780 -47.61 12.44 -99.92
CA GLY A 780 -47.52 13.86 -100.24
C GLY A 780 -48.71 14.40 -101.04
N PRO A 781 -48.81 15.73 -101.24
CA PRO A 781 -49.98 16.36 -101.85
C PRO A 781 -50.15 16.03 -103.34
N ASP A 782 -49.05 15.85 -104.09
CA ASP A 782 -49.05 15.93 -105.56
C ASP A 782 -48.29 14.79 -106.26
N GLY A 783 -48.73 14.44 -107.47
CA GLY A 783 -48.07 13.45 -108.34
C GLY A 783 -47.87 12.08 -107.68
N ASP A 784 -46.73 11.46 -107.95
CA ASP A 784 -46.37 10.13 -107.44
C ASP A 784 -46.27 10.06 -105.90
N GLN A 785 -46.16 11.21 -105.23
CA GLN A 785 -46.12 11.30 -103.77
C GLN A 785 -47.44 10.85 -103.13
N ARG A 786 -48.56 10.96 -103.86
CA ARG A 786 -49.92 10.65 -103.38
C ARG A 786 -50.18 9.17 -103.10
N THR A 787 -49.32 8.27 -103.58
CA THR A 787 -49.43 6.81 -103.43
C THR A 787 -48.09 6.14 -103.07
N TYR A 788 -47.12 6.94 -102.59
CA TYR A 788 -45.79 6.47 -102.26
C TYR A 788 -45.80 5.42 -101.12
N CYS A 789 -46.67 5.62 -100.14
CA CYS A 789 -46.76 4.82 -98.92
C CYS A 789 -47.77 3.66 -98.98
N ASP A 790 -48.48 3.47 -100.11
CA ASP A 790 -49.64 2.57 -100.18
C ASP A 790 -49.26 1.08 -100.22
N LYS A 791 -48.07 0.76 -100.74
CA LYS A 791 -47.59 -0.61 -100.94
C LYS A 791 -46.06 -0.65 -101.09
N ASP A 792 -45.49 -1.81 -100.77
CA ASP A 792 -44.12 -2.20 -101.11
C ASP A 792 -43.92 -2.19 -102.64
N VAL A 793 -42.78 -1.65 -103.10
CA VAL A 793 -42.40 -1.54 -104.52
C VAL A 793 -40.88 -1.66 -104.60
N ALA A 794 -40.37 -2.57 -105.43
CA ALA A 794 -38.93 -2.79 -105.56
C ALA A 794 -38.16 -1.49 -105.91
N GLY A 795 -37.12 -1.17 -105.11
CA GLY A 795 -36.33 0.06 -105.24
C GLY A 795 -37.01 1.32 -104.68
N ARG A 796 -38.13 1.19 -103.97
CA ARG A 796 -38.70 2.23 -103.11
C ARG A 796 -38.15 2.05 -101.69
N ASN A 797 -37.82 3.17 -101.06
CA ASN A 797 -36.98 3.23 -99.85
C ASN A 797 -37.69 4.03 -98.72
N GLY A 798 -38.97 3.73 -98.49
CA GLY A 798 -39.78 4.13 -97.34
C GLY A 798 -39.64 3.24 -96.10
N ASN A 799 -40.75 2.60 -95.69
CA ASN A 799 -40.86 1.77 -94.48
C ASN A 799 -40.31 0.33 -94.65
N GLU A 800 -39.37 0.10 -95.56
CA GLU A 800 -38.76 -1.21 -95.75
C GLU A 800 -37.85 -1.54 -94.55
N ILE A 801 -37.77 -2.83 -94.24
CA ILE A 801 -37.03 -3.37 -93.11
C ILE A 801 -35.93 -4.25 -93.67
N PHE A 802 -34.72 -4.13 -93.11
CA PHE A 802 -33.50 -4.69 -93.66
C PHE A 802 -32.74 -5.51 -92.60
N SER A 803 -32.07 -6.57 -93.02
CA SER A 803 -31.22 -7.39 -92.14
C SER A 803 -29.92 -6.67 -91.69
N VAL A 804 -29.59 -5.55 -92.34
CA VAL A 804 -28.43 -4.68 -92.07
C VAL A 804 -28.88 -3.21 -91.97
N PRO A 805 -28.12 -2.32 -91.32
CA PRO A 805 -28.48 -0.90 -91.20
C PRO A 805 -28.08 -0.09 -92.46
N GLN A 806 -28.58 -0.51 -93.63
CA GLN A 806 -28.34 0.09 -94.95
C GLN A 806 -29.53 -0.25 -95.87
N GLN A 807 -29.94 0.64 -96.77
CA GLN A 807 -31.04 0.41 -97.71
C GLN A 807 -30.57 -0.42 -98.92
N ASP A 808 -30.11 -1.64 -98.64
CA ASP A 808 -29.71 -2.64 -99.64
C ASP A 808 -30.89 -3.58 -99.95
N ASN A 809 -31.39 -3.51 -101.18
CA ASN A 809 -32.53 -4.33 -101.65
C ASN A 809 -32.26 -5.84 -101.53
N ASP A 810 -31.00 -6.30 -101.67
CA ASP A 810 -30.63 -7.72 -101.50
C ASP A 810 -30.60 -8.15 -100.02
N LYS A 811 -30.90 -7.22 -99.10
CA LYS A 811 -30.94 -7.42 -97.65
C LYS A 811 -32.27 -6.98 -97.03
N GLN A 812 -33.22 -6.50 -97.83
CA GLN A 812 -34.59 -6.24 -97.41
C GLN A 812 -35.24 -7.56 -96.94
N VAL A 813 -35.82 -7.54 -95.74
CA VAL A 813 -36.58 -8.66 -95.17
C VAL A 813 -38.08 -8.47 -95.32
N GLY A 814 -38.54 -7.25 -95.62
CA GLY A 814 -39.94 -6.96 -95.92
C GLY A 814 -40.24 -5.47 -95.82
N TRP A 815 -41.53 -5.13 -95.71
CA TRP A 815 -42.01 -3.76 -95.64
C TRP A 815 -43.12 -3.60 -94.60
N ALA A 816 -42.99 -2.58 -93.75
CA ALA A 816 -43.99 -2.28 -92.73
C ALA A 816 -45.03 -1.27 -93.26
N ARG A 817 -46.30 -1.68 -93.28
CA ARG A 817 -47.41 -0.78 -93.65
C ARG A 817 -47.38 0.48 -92.77
N PRO A 818 -47.66 1.68 -93.30
CA PRO A 818 -47.81 2.88 -92.49
C PRO A 818 -48.77 2.64 -91.31
N GLY A 819 -48.38 3.08 -90.11
CA GLY A 819 -49.12 2.80 -88.87
C GLY A 819 -48.77 1.47 -88.19
N THR A 820 -47.89 0.64 -88.76
CA THR A 820 -47.48 -0.62 -88.13
C THR A 820 -46.64 -0.35 -86.89
N ARG A 821 -47.06 -0.92 -85.75
CA ARG A 821 -46.43 -0.78 -84.44
C ARG A 821 -45.39 -1.86 -84.22
N LEU A 822 -44.12 -1.49 -84.23
CA LEU A 822 -42.96 -2.38 -84.17
C LEU A 822 -42.25 -2.25 -82.82
N LYS A 823 -41.96 -3.37 -82.14
CA LYS A 823 -41.23 -3.36 -80.86
C LYS A 823 -39.76 -3.02 -81.12
N ALA A 824 -39.25 -1.95 -80.50
CA ALA A 824 -37.88 -1.48 -80.66
C ALA A 824 -36.95 -2.01 -79.55
N TYR A 825 -35.70 -2.33 -79.91
CA TYR A 825 -34.72 -2.92 -79.00
C TYR A 825 -33.48 -2.06 -78.76
N CYS A 826 -32.85 -1.59 -79.83
CA CYS A 826 -31.61 -0.81 -79.73
C CYS A 826 -31.40 -0.05 -81.04
N LYS A 827 -30.44 0.89 -81.06
CA LYS A 827 -30.05 1.65 -82.24
C LYS A 827 -28.65 1.29 -82.72
N ARG A 828 -28.41 1.44 -84.02
CA ARG A 828 -27.08 1.26 -84.63
C ARG A 828 -26.81 2.37 -85.63
N GLN A 829 -25.55 2.81 -85.74
CA GLN A 829 -25.13 3.67 -86.85
C GLN A 829 -25.18 2.87 -88.16
N GLY A 830 -25.62 3.53 -89.24
CA GLY A 830 -25.77 2.96 -90.56
C GLY A 830 -25.77 4.04 -91.63
N GLU A 831 -26.37 3.74 -92.77
CA GLU A 831 -26.58 4.70 -93.84
C GLU A 831 -27.45 5.89 -93.39
N ASN A 832 -27.17 7.09 -93.90
CA ASN A 832 -27.95 8.29 -93.61
C ASN A 832 -29.17 8.38 -94.54
N VAL A 833 -30.36 8.13 -93.98
CA VAL A 833 -31.63 8.11 -94.71
C VAL A 833 -32.41 9.39 -94.42
N ASP A 834 -33.03 9.96 -95.45
CA ASP A 834 -33.93 11.11 -95.38
C ASP A 834 -35.34 10.68 -95.80
N SER A 835 -36.33 10.88 -94.92
CA SER A 835 -37.74 10.58 -95.22
C SER A 835 -38.44 11.70 -96.00
N TRP A 836 -37.78 12.85 -96.19
CA TRP A 836 -38.28 14.02 -96.89
C TRP A 836 -39.69 14.40 -96.40
N ILE A 837 -40.66 14.68 -97.28
CA ILE A 837 -42.03 15.06 -96.85
C ILE A 837 -42.81 13.93 -96.18
N TYR A 838 -42.38 12.67 -96.31
CA TYR A 838 -43.20 11.53 -95.94
C TYR A 838 -43.20 11.22 -94.43
N ASN A 839 -42.21 11.72 -93.68
CA ASN A 839 -42.20 11.70 -92.23
C ASN A 839 -41.51 12.96 -91.67
N ASP A 840 -42.15 14.12 -91.90
CA ASP A 840 -41.79 15.42 -91.30
C ASP A 840 -40.31 15.84 -91.46
N GLN A 841 -39.70 15.58 -92.62
CA GLN A 841 -38.31 15.92 -92.96
C GLN A 841 -37.26 15.27 -92.03
N LYS A 842 -37.60 14.09 -91.50
CA LYS A 842 -36.76 13.37 -90.55
C LYS A 842 -35.62 12.65 -91.26
N GLN A 843 -34.41 13.17 -91.06
CA GLN A 843 -33.17 12.62 -91.60
C GLN A 843 -32.27 12.04 -90.48
N SER A 844 -31.68 10.86 -90.69
CA SER A 844 -30.76 10.26 -89.72
C SER A 844 -29.87 9.13 -90.27
N SER A 845 -28.65 9.01 -89.71
CA SER A 845 -27.80 7.80 -89.80
C SER A 845 -28.09 6.73 -88.75
N TRP A 846 -29.10 6.93 -87.88
CA TRP A 846 -29.52 5.93 -86.90
C TRP A 846 -30.56 4.98 -87.46
N TRP A 847 -30.34 3.70 -87.22
CA TRP A 847 -31.24 2.61 -87.54
C TRP A 847 -31.71 1.93 -86.27
N VAL A 848 -32.99 1.60 -86.18
CA VAL A 848 -33.60 0.96 -85.01
C VAL A 848 -33.77 -0.53 -85.29
N ARG A 849 -33.22 -1.38 -84.40
CA ARG A 849 -33.47 -2.82 -84.44
C ARG A 849 -34.84 -3.10 -83.85
N VAL A 850 -35.74 -3.64 -84.68
CA VAL A 850 -37.15 -3.90 -84.39
C VAL A 850 -37.50 -5.38 -84.45
N GLU A 851 -38.60 -5.76 -83.79
CA GLU A 851 -39.22 -7.08 -83.98
C GLU A 851 -40.05 -7.09 -85.27
N PHE A 852 -39.49 -7.67 -86.33
CA PHE A 852 -40.15 -7.91 -87.61
C PHE A 852 -39.44 -9.09 -88.29
N GLU A 853 -40.13 -10.22 -88.42
CA GLU A 853 -39.56 -11.49 -88.93
C GLU A 853 -38.20 -11.85 -88.28
N GLY A 854 -38.13 -11.68 -86.95
CA GLY A 854 -36.90 -11.68 -86.17
C GLY A 854 -36.45 -10.26 -85.81
N LYS A 855 -35.15 -10.07 -85.59
CA LYS A 855 -34.57 -8.79 -85.13
C LYS A 855 -33.83 -8.08 -86.25
N ASN A 856 -34.59 -7.37 -87.08
CA ASN A 856 -34.11 -6.64 -88.26
C ASN A 856 -34.14 -5.12 -88.01
N TYR A 857 -33.66 -4.31 -88.97
CA TYR A 857 -33.48 -2.87 -88.81
C TYR A 857 -34.41 -2.07 -89.73
N ILE A 858 -34.96 -0.98 -89.20
CA ILE A 858 -35.65 0.06 -89.97
C ILE A 858 -34.91 1.40 -89.77
N PRO A 859 -34.80 2.29 -90.78
CA PRO A 859 -34.21 3.61 -90.57
C PRO A 859 -35.03 4.40 -89.56
N TRP A 860 -34.40 5.13 -88.62
CA TRP A 860 -35.16 5.99 -87.69
C TRP A 860 -35.91 7.12 -88.43
N ALA A 861 -35.42 7.52 -89.62
CA ALA A 861 -36.13 8.39 -90.56
C ALA A 861 -37.58 7.96 -90.84
N TRP A 862 -37.86 6.65 -90.81
CA TRP A 862 -39.16 6.04 -91.14
C TRP A 862 -39.89 5.44 -89.92
N LEU A 863 -39.36 5.62 -88.70
CA LEU A 863 -39.92 5.05 -87.47
C LEU A 863 -40.02 6.11 -86.37
N ASN A 864 -41.23 6.43 -85.92
CA ASN A 864 -41.47 7.38 -84.83
C ASN A 864 -41.68 6.65 -83.50
N LEU A 865 -40.83 6.90 -82.50
CA LEU A 865 -40.92 6.20 -81.20
C LEU A 865 -42.10 6.70 -80.35
N GLU A 866 -42.82 5.75 -79.73
CA GLU A 866 -43.91 6.07 -78.80
C GLU A 866 -43.37 6.68 -77.49
N GLY A 867 -44.12 7.62 -76.91
CA GLY A 867 -43.71 8.34 -75.69
C GLY A 867 -42.76 9.52 -75.93
N GLY A 868 -42.43 9.82 -77.18
CA GLY A 868 -41.56 10.91 -77.59
C GLY A 868 -40.49 10.40 -78.55
N ASP A 869 -40.47 10.95 -79.76
CA ASP A 869 -39.61 10.47 -80.85
C ASP A 869 -38.15 10.91 -80.67
N ASN A 870 -37.47 10.30 -79.71
CA ASN A 870 -36.10 10.61 -79.34
C ASN A 870 -35.25 9.34 -79.40
N ILE A 871 -34.44 9.21 -80.46
CA ILE A 871 -33.52 8.07 -80.65
C ILE A 871 -32.53 7.84 -79.51
N ASN A 872 -32.32 8.82 -78.63
CA ASN A 872 -31.40 8.69 -77.49
C ASN A 872 -31.98 7.93 -76.31
N VAL A 873 -33.27 7.56 -76.32
CA VAL A 873 -33.81 6.63 -75.33
C VAL A 873 -33.29 5.22 -75.54
N LEU A 874 -33.06 4.79 -76.79
CA LEU A 874 -32.62 3.44 -77.14
C LEU A 874 -31.11 3.25 -76.87
N PRO A 875 -30.70 2.13 -76.24
CA PRO A 875 -29.29 1.78 -76.13
C PRO A 875 -28.70 1.39 -77.49
N THR A 876 -27.38 1.38 -77.59
CA THR A 876 -26.69 0.95 -78.81
C THR A 876 -26.73 -0.58 -78.96
N CYS A 877 -26.93 -1.07 -80.19
CA CYS A 877 -26.74 -2.47 -80.57
C CYS A 877 -25.26 -2.81 -80.75
#